data_AF-A0A918QCR1-F1
#
_entry.id   AF-A0A918QCR1-F1
#
_cell.length_a   1.000
_cell.length_b   1.000
_cell.length_c   1.000
_cell.angle_alpha   90.00
_cell.angle_beta   90.00
_cell.angle_gamma   90.00
#
_symmetry.space_group_name_H-M   'P 1'
#
loop_
_entity.id
_entity.type
_entity.pdbx_description
1 polymer ?
#
loop_
_entity_poly.entity_id
_entity_poly.type
_entity_poly.pdbx_seq_one_letter_code
_entity_poly.pdbx_strand_id
1 'polypeptide(L)'
;MSVDTISLGVVFVHGLFSSEKTWDPFARLLASDEELASITVKRLGYASPKLRHFRPDRRTADYNDLAGRLKTFLRYEMSTHDRLVLVGHSQGGLVVQRYLAQMINEGRGKELTRIRSVMLFACPNDGSDFMLPLRRAWWRRNPQVCALAPLNPDVKDTQRTVLNQIVRAEATGSSSCRIPFWVFGGDADNIVPRASAQGVFPDVFTLPGDHSTIIRPTSHQDAAYVVLRKHLLDAQRQEDPAAPDTVALSPSPIEPPLGPWGDSAKANRILDVLPPCADWLKTLRTQHFFVVSGRINRLFHEAADAFRNDPLEFNDLELRQAATDCSQAVMKLSEALIDLLFADRVDSGAFEVLPAKEREDAWTFVLSKHQRGKDEQRLHTLRDAFFHSYDALLCLLNERMLAPEQAAAFTATNSPSLFADSPTAGDAIAPKLRVGQGLPRYERELGMAYEQLQSAGLGAPTAEAYLSGVTAVQHFANSDTSGHGWALVLRNGRAMAVSELLWNALVSAGRSAADSDPLAAVGYPTAAGTDPAVLGPDIQRIALEGGSWGPGSLVLAQHCWRWEPKVGLGFNLTRSAMNWTAAQPAPQLRIRVVVTLPWDTPPDAITTARRRDLQAGLRLSRLALTVATLSLSRGAQLPLDHWNPGPHRNAIDSISYSATIATSDGRQALTGAVMASLPNAPQSSETVTCAEVTIQDTAAWASLLPSGTSTTLTLKEVESLLQAAWLTAANVLPAATCDITAKQWAGAPTIELRLSAEGPHDRPRPDLATLIDLSTLGPTDRSPLCEMAVTITASPMLEKTERQLLLRRALVRMLQGFGYVEADEHLFT
;
A
#
# COMPACT_ATOMS: atom_id res chain seq x y z
N MET A 1 -11.02 38.90 42.26
CA MET A 1 -10.38 37.72 41.65
C MET A 1 -10.47 37.91 40.15
N SER A 2 -9.35 38.23 39.49
CA SER A 2 -9.32 38.45 38.05
C SER A 2 -9.62 37.14 37.35
N VAL A 3 -10.55 37.16 36.41
CA VAL A 3 -10.74 36.06 35.44
C VAL A 3 -9.44 36.01 34.63
N ASP A 4 -8.64 34.96 34.82
CA ASP A 4 -7.43 34.73 34.02
C ASP A 4 -7.85 34.68 32.55
N THR A 5 -7.63 35.78 31.85
CA THR A 5 -8.08 35.97 30.48
C THR A 5 -7.04 35.29 29.60
N ILE A 6 -7.34 34.07 29.14
CA ILE A 6 -6.44 33.28 28.30
C ILE A 6 -5.97 34.12 27.11
N SER A 7 -4.66 34.30 27.00
CA SER A 7 -4.07 35.20 26.01
C SER A 7 -3.74 34.47 24.71
N LEU A 8 -4.43 34.84 23.63
CA LEU A 8 -4.24 34.25 22.30
C LEU A 8 -3.31 35.12 21.44
N GLY A 9 -2.27 34.52 20.89
CA GLY A 9 -1.37 35.14 19.91
C GLY A 9 -1.51 34.52 18.52
N VAL A 10 -1.46 35.33 17.48
CA VAL A 10 -1.33 34.87 16.08
C VAL A 10 0.01 35.29 15.51
N VAL A 11 0.74 34.34 14.91
CA VAL A 11 2.07 34.56 14.34
C VAL A 11 2.05 34.28 12.84
N PHE A 12 2.27 35.34 12.06
CA PHE A 12 2.33 35.28 10.61
C PHE A 12 3.76 35.07 10.09
N VAL A 13 3.93 34.10 9.20
CA VAL A 13 5.22 33.71 8.61
C VAL A 13 5.15 33.88 7.09
N HIS A 14 5.88 34.86 6.56
CA HIS A 14 5.88 35.19 5.12
C HIS A 14 6.64 34.15 4.27
N GLY A 15 6.49 34.21 2.95
CA GLY A 15 7.11 33.30 1.99
C GLY A 15 8.37 33.83 1.30
N LEU A 16 8.81 33.09 0.28
CA LEU A 16 10.00 33.39 -0.52
C LEU A 16 9.86 34.76 -1.21
N PHE A 17 10.95 35.52 -1.31
CA PHE A 17 11.02 36.80 -2.03
C PHE A 17 10.05 37.88 -1.52
N SER A 18 9.62 37.74 -0.27
CA SER A 18 8.69 38.64 0.42
C SER A 18 9.25 39.09 1.78
N SER A 19 8.41 39.77 2.58
CA SER A 19 8.74 40.27 3.92
C SER A 19 7.49 40.23 4.80
N GLU A 20 7.63 40.52 6.10
CA GLU A 20 6.48 40.58 7.02
C GLU A 20 5.34 41.51 6.56
N LYS A 21 5.64 42.52 5.73
CA LYS A 21 4.68 43.49 5.20
C LYS A 21 3.59 42.86 4.32
N THR A 22 3.80 41.64 3.82
CA THR A 22 2.76 40.96 3.03
C THR A 22 1.49 40.69 3.84
N TRP A 23 1.61 40.68 5.17
CA TRP A 23 0.52 40.47 6.11
C TRP A 23 -0.16 41.77 6.56
N ASP A 24 0.27 42.93 6.07
CA ASP A 24 -0.34 44.22 6.42
C ASP A 24 -1.85 44.28 6.16
N PRO A 25 -2.41 43.71 5.07
CA PRO A 25 -3.86 43.69 4.87
C PRO A 25 -4.59 42.95 5.98
N PHE A 26 -4.17 41.72 6.32
CA PHE A 26 -4.73 40.97 7.43
C PHE A 26 -4.55 41.69 8.77
N ALA A 27 -3.35 42.21 9.06
CA ALA A 27 -3.09 42.89 10.32
C ALA A 27 -3.95 44.16 10.50
N ARG A 28 -4.21 44.90 9.42
CA ARG A 28 -5.13 46.07 9.46
C ARG A 28 -6.56 45.65 9.76
N LEU A 29 -7.07 44.63 9.06
CA LEU A 29 -8.45 44.15 9.27
C LEU A 29 -8.65 43.57 10.67
N LEU A 30 -7.68 42.77 11.16
CA LEU A 30 -7.70 42.24 12.53
C LEU A 30 -7.68 43.37 13.58
N ALA A 31 -6.92 44.43 13.35
CA ALA A 31 -6.88 45.58 14.27
C ALA A 31 -8.21 46.36 14.31
N SER A 32 -9.02 46.29 13.25
CA SER A 32 -10.35 46.90 13.18
C SER A 32 -11.51 45.97 13.55
N ASP A 33 -11.23 44.73 13.97
CA ASP A 33 -12.26 43.75 14.36
C ASP A 33 -12.39 43.69 15.88
N GLU A 34 -13.47 44.26 16.40
CA GLU A 34 -13.70 44.41 17.85
C GLU A 34 -13.73 43.06 18.59
N GLU A 35 -14.23 41.99 17.96
CA GLU A 35 -14.28 40.65 18.57
C GLU A 35 -12.88 40.03 18.71
N LEU A 36 -11.90 40.48 17.92
CA LEU A 36 -10.52 39.98 17.94
C LEU A 36 -9.54 40.96 18.59
N ALA A 37 -10.03 42.04 19.20
CA ALA A 37 -9.19 43.08 19.83
C ALA A 37 -8.26 42.55 20.94
N SER A 38 -8.61 41.40 21.53
CA SER A 38 -7.80 40.72 22.56
C SER A 38 -6.64 39.87 22.00
N ILE A 39 -6.61 39.62 20.68
CA ILE A 39 -5.59 38.78 20.05
C ILE A 39 -4.33 39.59 19.74
N THR A 40 -3.19 39.09 20.17
CA THR A 40 -1.90 39.71 19.82
C THR A 40 -1.45 39.26 18.44
N VAL A 41 -1.36 40.19 17.50
CA VAL A 41 -0.87 39.94 16.15
C VAL A 41 0.63 40.18 16.06
N LYS A 42 1.39 39.15 15.68
CA LYS A 42 2.82 39.22 15.40
C LYS A 42 3.15 38.71 14.00
N ARG A 43 4.20 39.27 13.42
CA ARG A 43 4.72 38.86 12.11
C ARG A 43 6.20 38.54 12.25
N LEU A 44 6.60 37.33 11.86
CA LEU A 44 8.00 36.92 11.86
C LEU A 44 8.70 37.52 10.64
N GLY A 45 9.60 38.47 10.88
CA GLY A 45 10.46 39.02 9.83
C GLY A 45 11.73 38.20 9.64
N TYR A 46 12.05 37.82 8.40
CA TYR A 46 13.33 37.24 8.03
C TYR A 46 13.74 37.59 6.59
N ALA A 47 15.04 37.49 6.29
CA ALA A 47 15.53 37.84 4.97
C ALA A 47 15.22 36.75 3.93
N SER A 48 14.48 37.12 2.87
CA SER A 48 14.29 36.29 1.67
C SER A 48 14.63 37.08 0.41
N PRO A 49 15.92 37.27 0.10
CA PRO A 49 16.37 38.16 -0.97
C PRO A 49 16.10 37.59 -2.37
N LYS A 50 15.56 38.42 -3.27
CA LYS A 50 15.28 38.10 -4.70
C LYS A 50 16.52 37.79 -5.53
N LEU A 51 17.66 38.39 -5.20
CA LEU A 51 18.95 38.18 -5.86
C LEU A 51 20.04 38.17 -4.78
N ARG A 52 21.03 37.28 -4.89
CA ARG A 52 22.27 37.40 -4.10
C ARG A 52 23.09 38.52 -4.75
N HIS A 53 22.81 39.77 -4.40
CA HIS A 53 23.54 40.93 -4.94
C HIS A 53 24.51 41.48 -3.88
N PHE A 54 25.80 41.51 -4.25
CA PHE A 54 26.90 42.34 -3.73
C PHE A 54 27.43 42.17 -2.29
N ARG A 55 27.04 41.13 -1.53
CA ARG A 55 27.56 40.91 -0.15
C ARG A 55 28.02 39.46 0.08
N PRO A 56 29.25 39.09 -0.34
CA PRO A 56 29.80 37.75 -0.10
C PRO A 56 30.03 37.44 1.40
N ASP A 57 30.01 38.47 2.26
CA ASP A 57 30.07 38.39 3.72
C ASP A 57 28.80 37.84 4.38
N ARG A 58 27.71 37.63 3.63
CA ARG A 58 26.41 37.20 4.18
C ARG A 58 25.93 35.86 3.62
N ARG A 59 25.58 34.94 4.54
CA ARG A 59 24.90 33.66 4.26
C ARG A 59 23.38 33.88 4.19
N THR A 60 22.71 33.27 3.22
CA THR A 60 21.24 33.19 3.21
C THR A 60 20.80 32.03 4.11
N ALA A 61 19.91 32.30 5.06
CA ALA A 61 19.39 31.30 5.99
C ALA A 61 18.63 30.19 5.27
N ASP A 62 18.88 28.93 5.64
CA ASP A 62 18.11 27.77 5.17
C ASP A 62 16.85 27.53 6.03
N TYR A 63 16.07 26.47 5.77
CA TYR A 63 14.85 26.21 6.54
C TYR A 63 15.12 25.77 7.98
N ASN A 64 16.27 25.17 8.29
CA ASN A 64 16.64 24.85 9.66
C ASN A 64 16.93 26.14 10.44
N ASP A 65 17.66 27.07 9.82
CA ASP A 65 17.95 28.38 10.39
C ASP A 65 16.64 29.16 10.64
N LEU A 66 15.72 29.14 9.66
CA LEU A 66 14.43 29.84 9.77
C LEU A 66 13.51 29.20 10.82
N ALA A 67 13.49 27.86 10.92
CA ALA A 67 12.78 27.15 11.98
C ALA A 67 13.36 27.45 13.37
N GLY A 68 14.69 27.49 13.49
CA GLY A 68 15.38 27.92 14.71
C GLY A 68 15.06 29.37 15.08
N ARG A 69 14.95 30.26 14.09
CA ARG A 69 14.52 31.64 14.30
C ARG A 69 13.06 31.73 14.77
N LEU A 70 12.15 30.94 14.19
CA LEU A 70 10.76 30.84 14.64
C LEU A 70 10.70 30.32 16.08
N LYS A 71 11.48 29.31 16.44
CA LYS A 71 11.61 28.79 17.82
C LYS A 71 12.01 29.89 18.80
N THR A 72 13.04 30.67 18.47
CA THR A 72 13.48 31.82 19.28
C THR A 72 12.37 32.88 19.39
N PHE A 73 11.74 33.23 18.28
CA PHE A 73 10.65 34.20 18.25
C PHE A 73 9.49 33.77 19.16
N LEU A 74 9.03 32.53 19.04
CA LEU A 74 7.96 31.99 19.86
C LEU A 74 8.36 31.93 21.35
N ARG A 75 9.61 31.61 21.66
CA ARG A 75 10.09 31.49 23.04
C ARG A 75 10.24 32.84 23.74
N TYR A 76 10.60 33.91 23.04
CA TYR A 76 10.93 35.20 23.67
C TYR A 76 9.90 36.29 23.41
N GLU A 77 9.28 36.33 22.23
CA GLU A 77 8.28 37.35 21.89
C GLU A 77 6.83 36.89 22.13
N MET A 78 6.62 35.58 22.25
CA MET A 78 5.32 34.96 22.50
C MET A 78 5.32 34.08 23.76
N SER A 79 6.20 34.39 24.74
CA SER A 79 6.29 33.65 26.00
C SER A 79 5.08 33.89 26.90
N THR A 80 4.51 35.09 26.84
CA THR A 80 3.38 35.54 27.66
C THR A 80 2.03 35.10 27.12
N HIS A 81 2.00 34.36 26.00
CA HIS A 81 0.78 33.90 25.35
C HIS A 81 0.55 32.42 25.61
N ASP A 82 -0.59 32.12 26.22
CA ASP A 82 -1.00 30.77 26.60
C ASP A 82 -1.38 29.92 25.39
N ARG A 83 -1.87 30.59 24.33
CA ARG A 83 -2.34 29.95 23.11
C ARG A 83 -1.79 30.65 21.88
N LEU A 84 -1.48 29.87 20.85
CA LEU A 84 -0.92 30.34 19.60
C LEU A 84 -1.64 29.76 18.39
N VAL A 85 -1.82 30.60 17.38
CA VAL A 85 -2.16 30.20 16.00
C VAL A 85 -1.00 30.60 15.09
N LEU A 86 -0.50 29.64 14.31
CA LEU A 86 0.57 29.89 13.34
C LEU A 86 -0.02 29.99 11.94
N VAL A 87 0.29 31.07 11.22
CA VAL A 87 -0.21 31.31 9.87
C VAL A 87 0.98 31.43 8.91
N GLY A 88 1.09 30.50 7.96
CA GLY A 88 2.17 30.47 6.98
C GLY A 88 1.68 30.74 5.56
N HIS A 89 2.41 31.56 4.80
CA HIS A 89 2.19 31.75 3.37
C HIS A 89 3.32 31.17 2.54
N SER A 90 2.99 30.43 1.48
CA SER A 90 3.99 29.88 0.55
C SER A 90 5.09 29.12 1.32
N GLN A 91 6.36 29.41 1.06
CA GLN A 91 7.53 28.90 1.80
C GLN A 91 7.42 29.05 3.33
N GLY A 92 6.74 30.07 3.84
CA GLY A 92 6.57 30.28 5.29
C GLY A 92 5.83 29.12 5.96
N GLY A 93 4.93 28.45 5.25
CA GLY A 93 4.28 27.23 5.73
C GLY A 93 5.25 26.06 5.92
N LEU A 94 6.26 25.93 5.06
CA LEU A 94 7.31 24.91 5.20
C LEU A 94 8.23 25.21 6.39
N VAL A 95 8.50 26.48 6.69
CA VAL A 95 9.25 26.89 7.89
C VAL A 95 8.51 26.50 9.16
N VAL A 96 7.18 26.72 9.21
CA VAL A 96 6.33 26.29 10.33
C VAL A 96 6.37 24.78 10.51
N GLN A 97 6.20 24.02 9.42
CA GLN A 97 6.29 22.56 9.45
C GLN A 97 7.66 22.07 9.95
N ARG A 98 8.75 22.71 9.51
CA ARG A 98 10.11 22.35 9.94
C ARG A 98 10.34 22.58 11.42
N TYR A 99 9.87 23.70 11.96
CA TYR A 99 9.91 23.99 13.39
C TYR A 99 9.18 22.91 14.20
N LEU A 100 7.97 22.56 13.78
CA LEU A 100 7.15 21.55 14.46
C LEU A 100 7.83 20.17 14.45
N ALA A 101 8.36 19.75 13.30
CA ALA A 101 9.09 18.49 13.19
C ALA A 101 10.35 18.46 14.06
N GLN A 102 11.12 19.56 14.12
CA GLN A 102 12.29 19.65 14.99
C GLN A 102 11.91 19.49 16.47
N MET A 103 10.83 20.15 16.92
CA MET A 103 10.37 20.05 18.31
C MET A 103 9.94 18.63 18.68
N ILE A 104 9.26 17.93 17.76
CA ILE A 104 8.89 16.52 17.95
C ILE A 104 10.12 15.61 18.00
N ASN A 105 11.06 15.77 17.07
CA ASN A 105 12.28 14.97 17.01
C ASN A 105 13.20 15.22 18.22
N GLU A 106 13.15 16.41 18.82
CA GLU A 106 13.82 16.74 20.09
C GLU A 106 13.11 16.17 21.33
N GLY A 107 11.98 15.48 21.18
CA GLY A 107 11.20 14.95 22.31
C GLY A 107 10.40 16.03 23.07
N ARG A 108 10.10 17.16 22.43
CA ARG A 108 9.47 18.35 23.03
C ARG A 108 8.03 18.57 22.58
N GLY A 109 7.33 17.51 22.17
CA GLY A 109 5.93 17.56 21.71
C GLY A 109 4.98 18.22 22.71
N LYS A 110 5.17 18.02 24.01
CA LYS A 110 4.36 18.68 25.07
C LYS A 110 4.40 20.21 25.01
N GLU A 111 5.52 20.80 24.59
CA GLU A 111 5.65 22.26 24.47
C GLU A 111 4.85 22.82 23.29
N LEU A 112 4.43 21.96 22.36
CA LEU A 112 3.62 22.35 21.21
C LEU A 112 2.13 22.45 21.53
N THR A 113 1.67 21.99 22.70
CA THR A 113 0.25 22.02 23.11
C THR A 113 -0.36 23.41 23.14
N ARG A 114 0.45 24.44 23.34
CA ARG A 114 0.01 25.83 23.26
C ARG A 114 -0.36 26.27 21.84
N ILE A 115 0.10 25.56 20.81
CA ILE A 115 -0.26 25.84 19.41
C ILE A 115 -1.60 25.16 19.13
N ARG A 116 -2.65 25.96 19.01
CA ARG A 116 -4.03 25.48 18.85
C ARG A 116 -4.39 25.14 17.42
N SER A 117 -3.77 25.81 16.46
CA SER A 117 -3.95 25.50 15.05
C SER A 117 -2.83 26.07 14.18
N VAL A 118 -2.68 25.48 13.01
CA VAL A 118 -1.80 25.96 11.94
C VAL A 118 -2.65 26.22 10.69
N MET A 119 -2.49 27.40 10.09
CA MET A 119 -3.14 27.77 8.84
C MET A 119 -2.09 27.97 7.75
N LEU A 120 -2.27 27.32 6.61
CA LEU A 120 -1.34 27.37 5.48
C LEU A 120 -2.03 27.96 4.24
N PHE A 121 -1.52 29.08 3.73
CA PHE A 121 -2.01 29.73 2.51
C PHE A 121 -1.02 29.52 1.36
N ALA A 122 -1.47 28.92 0.27
CA ALA A 122 -0.67 28.65 -0.94
C ALA A 122 0.70 28.00 -0.65
N CYS A 123 0.76 27.14 0.36
CA CYS A 123 1.99 26.48 0.80
C CYS A 123 2.33 25.31 -0.13
N PRO A 124 3.51 25.25 -0.77
CA PRO A 124 3.87 24.16 -1.68
C PRO A 124 4.24 22.91 -0.89
N ASN A 125 3.25 22.22 -0.34
CA ASN A 125 3.44 21.02 0.46
C ASN A 125 4.15 19.93 -0.37
N ASP A 126 3.75 19.66 -1.61
CA ASP A 126 4.50 18.69 -2.43
C ASP A 126 5.70 19.27 -3.21
N GLY A 127 6.11 20.51 -2.89
CA GLY A 127 7.02 21.31 -3.72
C GLY A 127 6.28 21.88 -4.94
N SER A 128 6.89 22.83 -5.66
CA SER A 128 6.25 23.49 -6.81
C SER A 128 7.16 23.48 -8.04
N ASP A 129 6.58 23.29 -9.23
CA ASP A 129 7.25 23.49 -10.53
C ASP A 129 7.61 24.95 -10.81
N PHE A 130 7.26 25.85 -9.89
CA PHE A 130 7.63 27.24 -9.94
C PHE A 130 9.14 27.40 -10.21
N MET A 131 9.42 28.02 -11.37
CA MET A 131 10.75 28.43 -11.83
C MET A 131 11.65 27.35 -12.44
N LEU A 132 11.13 26.25 -12.99
CA LEU A 132 11.94 25.32 -13.82
C LEU A 132 12.73 26.02 -14.96
N PRO A 133 12.16 26.97 -15.73
CA PRO A 133 12.93 27.69 -16.75
C PRO A 133 13.86 28.78 -16.17
N LEU A 134 13.45 29.48 -15.09
CA LEU A 134 14.25 30.57 -14.50
C LEU A 134 15.38 30.07 -13.57
N ARG A 135 15.32 28.83 -13.06
CA ARG A 135 16.38 28.16 -12.27
C ARG A 135 17.66 27.85 -13.07
N ARG A 136 17.63 27.99 -14.39
CA ARG A 136 18.72 27.51 -15.26
C ARG A 136 19.96 28.40 -15.28
N ALA A 137 19.88 29.65 -14.80
CA ALA A 137 21.03 30.56 -14.90
C ALA A 137 21.51 31.17 -13.57
N TRP A 138 20.66 31.80 -12.73
CA TRP A 138 21.17 32.79 -11.72
C TRP A 138 20.85 32.50 -10.24
N TRP A 139 19.95 31.56 -9.91
CA TRP A 139 19.45 31.36 -8.52
C TRP A 139 19.79 30.01 -7.85
N ARG A 140 20.58 29.14 -8.49
CA ARG A 140 20.93 27.78 -7.97
C ARG A 140 21.68 27.75 -6.64
N ARG A 141 22.19 28.89 -6.16
CA ARG A 141 22.98 29.00 -4.90
C ARG A 141 22.16 29.49 -3.71
N ASN A 142 20.84 29.72 -3.85
CA ASN A 142 20.00 30.14 -2.73
C ASN A 142 19.35 28.91 -2.06
N PRO A 143 19.69 28.57 -0.81
CA PRO A 143 19.17 27.37 -0.13
C PRO A 143 17.65 27.38 0.00
N GLN A 144 17.02 28.55 0.17
CA GLN A 144 15.56 28.70 0.22
C GLN A 144 14.89 28.33 -1.11
N VAL A 145 15.54 28.58 -2.24
CA VAL A 145 15.03 28.24 -3.59
C VAL A 145 15.27 26.76 -3.89
N CYS A 146 16.40 26.19 -3.45
CA CYS A 146 16.70 24.77 -3.61
C CYS A 146 15.76 23.87 -2.78
N ALA A 147 15.37 24.32 -1.58
CA ALA A 147 14.43 23.60 -0.72
C ALA A 147 13.00 23.53 -1.27
N LEU A 148 12.64 24.39 -2.23
CA LEU A 148 11.35 24.37 -2.94
C LEU A 148 11.35 23.44 -4.16
N ALA A 149 12.45 22.71 -4.42
CA ALA A 149 12.45 21.71 -5.49
C ALA A 149 11.42 20.62 -5.18
N PRO A 150 10.63 20.18 -6.17
CA PRO A 150 9.88 18.93 -6.05
C PRO A 150 10.84 17.83 -5.56
N LEU A 151 10.39 17.02 -4.59
CA LEU A 151 11.17 15.89 -4.05
C LEU A 151 12.39 16.26 -3.17
N ASN A 152 12.43 17.45 -2.55
CA ASN A 152 13.46 17.73 -1.53
C ASN A 152 13.28 16.79 -0.30
N PRO A 153 14.25 15.94 0.05
CA PRO A 153 14.10 14.92 1.10
C PRO A 153 13.86 15.53 2.48
N ASP A 154 14.49 16.67 2.81
CA ASP A 154 14.31 17.32 4.12
C ASP A 154 12.88 17.86 4.30
N VAL A 155 12.26 18.33 3.22
CA VAL A 155 10.87 18.81 3.24
C VAL A 155 9.90 17.64 3.37
N LYS A 156 10.15 16.53 2.66
CA LYS A 156 9.32 15.32 2.72
C LYS A 156 9.41 14.60 4.07
N ASP A 157 10.59 14.51 4.66
CA ASP A 157 10.78 13.95 6.00
C ASP A 157 10.07 14.81 7.06
N THR A 158 10.21 16.13 6.96
CA THR A 158 9.49 17.09 7.81
C THR A 158 7.99 16.88 7.73
N GLN A 159 7.43 16.73 6.52
CA GLN A 159 6.01 16.49 6.32
C GLN A 159 5.54 15.15 6.86
N ARG A 160 6.35 14.10 6.71
CA ARG A 160 6.04 12.79 7.27
C ARG A 160 5.94 12.87 8.80
N THR A 161 6.88 13.57 9.46
CA THR A 161 6.83 13.83 10.90
C THR A 161 5.58 14.62 11.27
N VAL A 162 5.30 15.74 10.60
CA VAL A 162 4.12 16.57 10.89
C VAL A 162 2.82 15.78 10.69
N LEU A 163 2.69 15.03 9.61
CA LEU A 163 1.46 14.29 9.34
C LEU A 163 1.22 13.18 10.39
N ASN A 164 2.23 12.38 10.67
CA ASN A 164 2.09 11.20 11.52
C ASN A 164 2.04 11.55 13.01
N GLN A 165 2.89 12.48 13.45
CA GLN A 165 3.11 12.77 14.86
C GLN A 165 2.43 14.06 15.32
N ILE A 166 1.83 14.84 14.40
CA ILE A 166 1.09 16.05 14.75
C ILE A 166 -0.35 16.02 14.25
N VAL A 167 -0.57 15.89 12.94
CA VAL A 167 -1.94 15.93 12.37
C VAL A 167 -2.75 14.69 12.81
N ARG A 168 -2.14 13.51 12.74
CA ARG A 168 -2.77 12.22 13.05
C ARG A 168 -2.50 11.73 14.48
N ALA A 169 -1.90 12.55 15.33
CA ALA A 169 -1.63 12.15 16.70
C ALA A 169 -2.94 11.91 17.48
N GLU A 170 -3.01 10.77 18.18
CA GLU A 170 -4.12 10.41 19.08
C GLU A 170 -3.88 10.90 20.50
N ALA A 171 -2.61 11.03 20.90
CA ALA A 171 -2.20 11.48 22.22
C ALA A 171 -1.03 12.47 22.15
N THR A 172 -0.93 13.34 23.14
CA THR A 172 0.20 14.27 23.31
C THR A 172 1.28 13.65 24.20
N GLY A 173 2.50 13.60 23.70
CA GLY A 173 3.68 13.05 24.38
C GLY A 173 4.96 13.82 24.07
N SER A 174 6.11 13.22 24.34
CA SER A 174 7.41 13.80 23.97
C SER A 174 7.59 13.82 22.44
N SER A 175 7.14 12.79 21.73
CA SER A 175 7.30 12.63 20.28
C SER A 175 5.99 12.74 19.49
N SER A 176 4.92 13.27 20.08
CA SER A 176 3.65 13.52 19.40
C SER A 176 2.88 14.67 20.04
N CYS A 177 2.13 15.44 19.25
CA CYS A 177 1.23 16.48 19.78
C CYS A 177 0.15 16.80 18.75
N ARG A 178 -1.13 16.59 19.08
CA ARG A 178 -2.21 16.82 18.11
C ARG A 178 -2.41 18.31 17.87
N ILE A 179 -2.17 18.77 16.64
CA ILE A 179 -2.43 20.16 16.21
C ILE A 179 -3.20 20.12 14.88
N PRO A 180 -4.38 20.76 14.79
CA PRO A 180 -5.15 20.83 13.56
C PRO A 180 -4.48 21.74 12.52
N PHE A 181 -4.49 21.30 11.27
CA PHE A 181 -3.98 22.02 10.11
C PHE A 181 -5.12 22.41 9.18
N TRP A 182 -5.14 23.67 8.76
CA TRP A 182 -6.10 24.22 7.81
C TRP A 182 -5.35 24.71 6.58
N VAL A 183 -5.54 24.06 5.43
CA VAL A 183 -4.75 24.31 4.22
C VAL A 183 -5.63 24.96 3.15
N PHE A 184 -5.16 26.07 2.58
CA PHE A 184 -5.89 26.88 1.61
C PHE A 184 -5.07 27.09 0.33
N GLY A 185 -5.63 26.72 -0.82
CA GLY A 185 -5.08 27.00 -2.16
C GLY A 185 -5.86 28.10 -2.87
N GLY A 186 -5.19 28.86 -3.75
CA GLY A 186 -5.83 29.88 -4.57
C GLY A 186 -6.44 29.26 -5.84
N ASP A 187 -7.65 29.67 -6.21
CA ASP A 187 -8.31 29.19 -7.44
C ASP A 187 -7.58 29.62 -8.73
N ALA A 188 -6.85 30.73 -8.69
CA ALA A 188 -6.04 31.27 -9.77
C ALA A 188 -4.52 31.14 -9.51
N ASP A 189 -4.08 30.31 -8.56
CA ASP A 189 -2.67 30.11 -8.23
C ASP A 189 -1.96 29.18 -9.24
N ASN A 190 -1.13 29.77 -10.10
CA ASN A 190 -0.26 29.06 -11.04
C ASN A 190 1.19 28.86 -10.53
N ILE A 191 1.52 29.38 -9.34
CA ILE A 191 2.83 29.20 -8.69
C ILE A 191 2.81 27.91 -7.87
N VAL A 192 1.76 27.72 -7.08
CA VAL A 192 1.53 26.53 -6.28
C VAL A 192 0.18 25.95 -6.71
N PRO A 193 0.17 25.02 -7.69
CA PRO A 193 -1.06 24.37 -8.12
C PRO A 193 -1.80 23.73 -6.94
N ARG A 194 -3.13 23.62 -7.01
CA ARG A 194 -3.95 23.05 -5.93
C ARG A 194 -3.45 21.71 -5.40
N ALA A 195 -2.99 20.81 -6.28
CA ALA A 195 -2.43 19.52 -5.87
C ALA A 195 -1.14 19.67 -5.03
N SER A 196 -0.29 20.64 -5.37
CA SER A 196 0.92 20.99 -4.61
C SER A 196 0.56 21.65 -3.27
N ALA A 197 -0.44 22.53 -3.27
CA ALA A 197 -0.97 23.13 -2.04
C ALA A 197 -1.58 22.07 -1.10
N GLN A 198 -2.28 21.08 -1.65
CA GLN A 198 -2.88 19.99 -0.91
C GLN A 198 -1.83 19.06 -0.28
N GLY A 199 -0.93 18.55 -1.10
CA GLY A 199 0.02 17.52 -0.69
C GLY A 199 -0.65 16.36 0.03
N VAL A 200 -0.17 16.04 1.23
CA VAL A 200 -0.63 14.89 2.05
C VAL A 200 -1.61 15.26 3.16
N PHE A 201 -2.08 16.52 3.23
CA PHE A 201 -3.00 16.97 4.26
C PHE A 201 -4.44 16.56 3.94
N PRO A 202 -5.23 16.12 4.93
CA PRO A 202 -6.58 15.58 4.71
C PRO A 202 -7.58 16.63 4.23
N ASP A 203 -7.49 17.86 4.76
CA ASP A 203 -8.46 18.93 4.51
C ASP A 203 -7.82 20.12 3.79
N VAL A 204 -8.26 20.37 2.55
CA VAL A 204 -7.76 21.46 1.70
C VAL A 204 -8.92 22.23 1.09
N PHE A 205 -8.93 23.52 1.33
CA PHE A 205 -9.97 24.43 0.90
C PHE A 205 -9.44 25.35 -0.22
N THR A 206 -10.35 25.81 -1.08
CA THR A 206 -10.00 26.74 -2.17
C THR A 206 -10.52 28.12 -1.82
N LEU A 207 -9.70 29.14 -2.00
CA LEU A 207 -10.05 30.55 -1.82
C LEU A 207 -9.85 31.33 -3.14
N PRO A 208 -10.61 32.42 -3.35
CA PRO A 208 -10.37 33.31 -4.49
C PRO A 208 -8.98 33.95 -4.44
N GLY A 209 -8.29 33.96 -5.57
CA GLY A 209 -7.05 34.70 -5.77
C GLY A 209 -5.89 33.86 -6.30
N ASP A 210 -4.84 34.56 -6.72
CA ASP A 210 -3.57 33.97 -7.12
C ASP A 210 -2.65 33.76 -5.90
N HIS A 211 -1.45 33.26 -6.14
CA HIS A 211 -0.43 32.99 -5.12
C HIS A 211 -0.20 34.13 -4.12
N SER A 212 -0.27 35.38 -4.59
CA SER A 212 0.02 36.57 -3.80
C SER A 212 -1.24 37.26 -3.30
N THR A 213 -2.35 37.21 -4.04
CA THR A 213 -3.60 37.89 -3.66
C THR A 213 -4.45 37.08 -2.67
N ILE A 214 -4.26 35.76 -2.58
CA ILE A 214 -4.96 34.90 -1.60
C ILE A 214 -4.77 35.36 -0.14
N ILE A 215 -3.67 36.07 0.16
CA ILE A 215 -3.38 36.63 1.50
C ILE A 215 -3.60 38.14 1.61
N ARG A 216 -4.29 38.76 0.64
CA ARG A 216 -4.51 40.22 0.59
C ARG A 216 -6.00 40.57 0.62
N PRO A 217 -6.73 40.22 1.69
CA PRO A 217 -8.10 40.67 1.82
C PRO A 217 -8.16 42.21 1.87
N THR A 218 -9.16 42.75 1.20
CA THR A 218 -9.50 44.17 1.11
C THR A 218 -10.63 44.55 2.07
N SER A 219 -11.45 43.57 2.49
CA SER A 219 -12.60 43.78 3.38
C SER A 219 -12.77 42.65 4.39
N HIS A 220 -13.57 42.88 5.44
CA HIS A 220 -13.97 41.83 6.41
C HIS A 220 -14.87 40.74 5.80
N GLN A 221 -15.39 40.95 4.59
CA GLN A 221 -16.25 39.99 3.90
C GLN A 221 -15.47 39.08 2.96
N ASP A 222 -14.20 39.38 2.71
CA ASP A 222 -13.37 38.59 1.80
C ASP A 222 -13.14 37.20 2.41
N ALA A 223 -13.30 36.15 1.59
CA ALA A 223 -13.27 34.77 2.06
C ALA A 223 -12.02 34.43 2.87
N ALA A 224 -10.84 34.94 2.47
CA ALA A 224 -9.59 34.75 3.19
C ALA A 224 -9.60 35.35 4.61
N TYR A 225 -10.25 36.51 4.80
CA TYR A 225 -10.44 37.11 6.12
C TYR A 225 -11.45 36.33 6.96
N VAL A 226 -12.59 35.96 6.36
CA VAL A 226 -13.65 35.20 7.05
C VAL A 226 -13.13 33.88 7.61
N VAL A 227 -12.34 33.12 6.84
CA VAL A 227 -11.78 31.85 7.33
C VAL A 227 -10.75 32.06 8.44
N LEU A 228 -9.88 33.07 8.32
CA LEU A 228 -8.92 33.40 9.37
C LEU A 228 -9.65 33.78 10.66
N ARG A 229 -10.62 34.69 10.57
CA ARG A 229 -11.44 35.16 11.69
C ARG A 229 -12.11 33.99 12.42
N LYS A 230 -12.75 33.09 11.66
CA LYS A 230 -13.42 31.91 12.21
C LYS A 230 -12.45 31.05 13.02
N HIS A 231 -11.29 30.71 12.46
CA HIS A 231 -10.32 29.85 13.14
C HIS A 231 -9.64 30.51 14.35
N LEU A 232 -9.49 31.84 14.35
CA LEU A 232 -9.02 32.57 15.53
C LEU A 232 -10.05 32.54 16.67
N LEU A 233 -11.34 32.74 16.37
CA LEU A 233 -12.42 32.63 17.36
C LEU A 233 -12.55 31.20 17.89
N ASP A 234 -12.42 30.20 17.03
CA ASP A 234 -12.47 28.79 17.44
C ASP A 234 -11.29 28.44 18.36
N ALA A 235 -10.07 28.93 18.05
CA ALA A 235 -8.90 28.74 18.90
C ALA A 235 -9.02 29.45 20.27
N GLN A 236 -9.74 30.57 20.31
CA GLN A 236 -10.03 31.28 21.57
C GLN A 236 -11.03 30.49 22.43
N ARG A 237 -12.02 29.84 21.80
CA ARG A 237 -13.06 29.06 22.47
C ARG A 237 -12.66 27.63 22.85
N GLN A 238 -11.60 27.09 22.25
CA GLN A 238 -11.16 25.73 22.49
C GLN A 238 -10.82 25.50 23.98
N GLU A 239 -11.31 24.42 24.58
CA GLU A 239 -10.96 24.06 25.97
C GLU A 239 -9.52 23.55 26.08
N ASP A 240 -8.91 23.67 27.27
CA ASP A 240 -7.61 23.07 27.52
C ASP A 240 -7.76 21.55 27.64
N PRO A 241 -6.86 20.75 27.04
CA PRO A 241 -6.88 19.31 27.25
C PRO A 241 -6.71 19.05 28.75
N ALA A 242 -7.69 18.38 29.36
CA ALA A 242 -7.68 18.05 30.78
C ALA A 242 -6.35 17.38 31.16
N ALA A 243 -5.72 17.88 32.22
CA ALA A 243 -4.59 17.18 32.83
C ALA A 243 -5.05 15.76 33.22
N PRO A 244 -4.19 14.74 33.12
CA PRO A 244 -4.58 13.38 33.52
C PRO A 244 -4.74 13.35 35.03
N ASP A 245 -5.96 13.60 35.51
CA ASP A 245 -6.34 13.36 36.88
C ASP A 245 -6.41 11.85 37.13
N THR A 246 -5.72 11.47 38.19
CA THR A 246 -5.67 10.16 38.82
C THR A 246 -7.08 9.62 39.06
N VAL A 247 -7.64 8.84 38.13
CA VAL A 247 -8.94 8.18 38.35
C VAL A 247 -8.72 6.98 39.26
N ALA A 248 -9.03 7.21 40.54
CA ALA A 248 -9.23 6.18 41.54
C ALA A 248 -10.33 5.20 41.10
N LEU A 249 -10.04 3.92 41.25
CA LEU A 249 -10.96 2.81 41.10
C LEU A 249 -12.20 2.99 42.00
N SER A 250 -13.39 2.89 41.43
CA SER A 250 -14.59 2.44 42.15
C SER A 250 -15.51 1.68 41.19
N PRO A 251 -15.95 0.47 41.56
CA PRO A 251 -16.67 -0.44 40.68
C PRO A 251 -18.18 -0.16 40.71
N SER A 252 -18.87 -0.46 39.61
CA SER A 252 -20.32 -0.64 39.58
C SER A 252 -20.67 -1.94 38.85
N PRO A 253 -21.80 -2.57 39.20
CA PRO A 253 -21.88 -4.01 39.41
C PRO A 253 -22.17 -4.80 38.13
N ILE A 254 -21.50 -5.94 38.02
CA ILE A 254 -21.79 -7.00 37.05
C ILE A 254 -22.91 -7.86 37.62
N GLU A 255 -24.04 -7.96 36.91
CA GLU A 255 -25.02 -9.03 37.15
C GLU A 255 -24.49 -10.38 36.62
N PRO A 256 -24.76 -11.51 37.31
CA PRO A 256 -24.21 -12.80 36.93
C PRO A 256 -25.06 -13.46 35.81
N PRO A 257 -24.45 -14.11 34.81
CA PRO A 257 -25.20 -14.87 33.81
C PRO A 257 -25.65 -16.23 34.37
N LEU A 258 -26.89 -16.60 34.05
CA LEU A 258 -27.53 -17.88 34.33
C LEU A 258 -27.07 -18.98 33.34
N GLY A 259 -26.65 -20.13 33.85
CA GLY A 259 -26.53 -21.42 33.14
C GLY A 259 -25.24 -21.63 32.31
N PRO A 260 -24.66 -22.84 32.24
CA PRO A 260 -23.22 -22.97 32.04
C PRO A 260 -22.71 -22.52 30.66
N TRP A 261 -23.49 -22.62 29.58
CA TRP A 261 -23.12 -22.08 28.27
C TRP A 261 -24.41 -21.73 27.49
N GLY A 262 -24.63 -20.46 27.17
CA GLY A 262 -25.74 -20.01 26.31
C GLY A 262 -25.58 -20.54 24.88
N ASP A 263 -26.68 -20.54 24.11
CA ASP A 263 -26.73 -21.12 22.75
C ASP A 263 -25.68 -20.51 21.79
N SER A 264 -25.26 -19.25 22.02
CA SER A 264 -24.18 -18.59 21.26
C SER A 264 -22.80 -19.20 21.51
N ALA A 265 -22.47 -19.55 22.75
CA ALA A 265 -21.19 -20.17 23.08
C ALA A 265 -21.12 -21.63 22.58
N LYS A 266 -22.27 -22.28 22.42
CA LYS A 266 -22.40 -23.60 21.80
C LYS A 266 -22.27 -23.52 20.27
N ALA A 267 -22.95 -22.56 19.64
CA ALA A 267 -22.84 -22.28 18.21
C ALA A 267 -21.39 -22.04 17.78
N ASN A 268 -20.64 -21.22 18.52
CA ASN A 268 -19.23 -20.95 18.24
C ASN A 268 -18.36 -22.21 18.25
N ARG A 269 -18.58 -23.13 19.21
CA ARG A 269 -17.80 -24.38 19.27
C ARG A 269 -18.10 -25.33 18.13
N ILE A 270 -19.35 -25.41 17.67
CA ILE A 270 -19.69 -26.18 16.46
C ILE A 270 -18.97 -25.59 15.24
N LEU A 271 -18.94 -24.26 15.12
CA LEU A 271 -18.32 -23.55 13.99
C LEU A 271 -16.79 -23.55 14.04
N ASP A 272 -16.18 -23.70 15.21
CA ASP A 272 -14.73 -23.89 15.36
C ASP A 272 -14.28 -25.25 14.80
N VAL A 273 -15.10 -26.28 15.00
CA VAL A 273 -14.80 -27.66 14.62
C VAL A 273 -15.24 -27.96 13.18
N LEU A 274 -16.37 -27.40 12.75
CA LEU A 274 -16.83 -27.40 11.36
C LEU A 274 -16.95 -25.96 10.86
N PRO A 275 -15.84 -25.33 10.41
CA PRO A 275 -15.91 -23.96 9.90
C PRO A 275 -16.53 -23.94 8.49
N PRO A 276 -17.57 -23.13 8.22
CA PRO A 276 -18.22 -23.06 6.91
C PRO A 276 -17.26 -22.71 5.77
N CYS A 277 -16.19 -21.96 6.07
CA CYS A 277 -15.20 -21.52 5.11
C CYS A 277 -14.00 -22.48 4.95
N ALA A 278 -13.95 -23.60 5.67
CA ALA A 278 -12.80 -24.50 5.63
C ALA A 278 -12.61 -25.15 4.25
N ASP A 279 -11.40 -25.07 3.70
CA ASP A 279 -11.09 -25.54 2.34
C ASP A 279 -11.29 -27.06 2.19
N TRP A 280 -11.11 -27.83 3.26
CA TRP A 280 -11.35 -29.27 3.25
C TRP A 280 -12.85 -29.62 3.14
N LEU A 281 -13.75 -28.81 3.72
CA LEU A 281 -15.21 -28.97 3.56
C LEU A 281 -15.68 -28.59 2.15
N LYS A 282 -15.11 -27.53 1.56
CA LYS A 282 -15.37 -27.14 0.15
C LYS A 282 -14.90 -28.22 -0.84
N THR A 283 -13.72 -28.78 -0.57
CA THR A 283 -13.13 -29.85 -1.37
C THR A 283 -13.99 -31.12 -1.28
N LEU A 284 -14.44 -31.49 -0.08
CA LEU A 284 -15.31 -32.65 0.11
C LEU A 284 -16.65 -32.50 -0.63
N ARG A 285 -17.23 -31.29 -0.65
CA ARG A 285 -18.51 -31.00 -1.33
C ARG A 285 -18.43 -31.17 -2.85
N THR A 286 -17.23 -30.99 -3.44
CA THR A 286 -17.04 -30.90 -4.89
C THR A 286 -16.34 -32.11 -5.52
N GLN A 287 -15.71 -32.99 -4.73
CA GLN A 287 -14.96 -34.14 -5.27
C GLN A 287 -15.79 -35.42 -5.42
N HIS A 288 -15.56 -36.16 -6.51
CA HIS A 288 -15.89 -37.59 -6.59
C HIS A 288 -14.84 -38.39 -5.81
N PHE A 289 -15.22 -39.22 -4.83
CA PHE A 289 -14.30 -39.78 -3.84
C PHE A 289 -13.28 -40.73 -4.49
N PHE A 290 -12.07 -40.24 -4.77
CA PHE A 290 -10.96 -41.11 -5.17
C PHE A 290 -9.71 -41.01 -4.30
N VAL A 291 -9.61 -40.03 -3.38
CA VAL A 291 -8.53 -39.98 -2.38
C VAL A 291 -9.05 -39.28 -1.12
N VAL A 292 -9.28 -40.02 -0.03
CA VAL A 292 -9.45 -39.41 1.30
C VAL A 292 -8.08 -39.40 1.96
N SER A 293 -7.52 -38.21 2.17
CA SER A 293 -6.27 -38.10 2.95
C SER A 293 -6.53 -38.49 4.40
N GLY A 294 -5.59 -39.16 5.06
CA GLY A 294 -5.66 -39.47 6.50
C GLY A 294 -5.91 -38.22 7.37
N ARG A 295 -5.55 -37.03 6.87
CA ARG A 295 -5.84 -35.73 7.49
C ARG A 295 -7.33 -35.38 7.49
N ILE A 296 -8.06 -35.61 6.40
CA ILE A 296 -9.51 -35.35 6.33
C ILE A 296 -10.27 -36.31 7.26
N ASN A 297 -9.86 -37.58 7.31
CA ASN A 297 -10.47 -38.53 8.25
C ASN A 297 -10.24 -38.14 9.72
N ARG A 298 -9.03 -37.67 10.07
CA ARG A 298 -8.71 -37.17 11.41
C ARG A 298 -9.60 -35.98 11.80
N LEU A 299 -9.82 -35.04 10.88
CA LEU A 299 -10.69 -33.87 11.12
C LEU A 299 -12.16 -34.26 11.31
N PHE A 300 -12.68 -35.24 10.56
CA PHE A 300 -14.02 -35.78 10.80
C PHE A 300 -14.13 -36.54 12.12
N HIS A 301 -13.07 -37.24 12.52
CA HIS A 301 -13.03 -37.95 13.80
C HIS A 301 -13.00 -36.98 14.98
N GLU A 302 -12.17 -35.93 14.91
CA GLU A 302 -12.14 -34.83 15.88
C GLU A 302 -13.50 -34.13 15.97
N ALA A 303 -14.18 -33.94 14.83
CA ALA A 303 -15.53 -33.40 14.82
C ALA A 303 -16.55 -34.34 15.46
N ALA A 304 -16.54 -35.63 15.11
CA ALA A 304 -17.41 -36.63 15.69
C ALA A 304 -17.20 -36.78 17.21
N ASP A 305 -15.96 -36.72 17.68
CA ASP A 305 -15.62 -36.80 19.10
C ASP A 305 -16.02 -35.54 19.87
N ALA A 306 -15.91 -34.35 19.27
CA ALA A 306 -16.44 -33.12 19.83
C ALA A 306 -17.96 -33.19 20.02
N PHE A 307 -18.69 -33.77 19.06
CA PHE A 307 -20.14 -33.99 19.16
C PHE A 307 -20.54 -35.13 20.12
N ARG A 308 -19.67 -36.12 20.34
CA ARG A 308 -19.93 -37.28 21.22
C ARG A 308 -19.76 -36.95 22.70
N ASN A 309 -18.78 -36.11 23.03
CA ASN A 309 -18.40 -35.79 24.40
C ASN A 309 -19.20 -34.62 25.02
N ASP A 310 -20.03 -33.94 24.23
CA ASP A 310 -20.88 -32.83 24.66
C ASP A 310 -22.35 -33.15 24.33
N PRO A 311 -23.23 -33.40 25.31
CA PRO A 311 -24.65 -33.61 25.03
C PRO A 311 -25.22 -32.29 24.50
N LEU A 312 -25.58 -32.28 23.21
CA LEU A 312 -26.11 -31.12 22.47
C LEU A 312 -27.49 -30.69 23.00
N GLU A 313 -27.55 -30.11 24.19
CA GLU A 313 -28.78 -29.58 24.77
C GLU A 313 -28.91 -28.08 24.47
N PHE A 314 -29.14 -27.72 23.20
CA PHE A 314 -29.57 -26.36 22.84
C PHE A 314 -30.90 -26.03 23.52
N ASN A 315 -31.11 -24.82 24.03
CA ASN A 315 -32.40 -24.48 24.66
C ASN A 315 -33.53 -24.45 23.61
N ASP A 316 -33.19 -24.07 22.38
CA ASP A 316 -34.09 -24.13 21.23
C ASP A 316 -34.25 -25.56 20.70
N LEU A 317 -35.50 -26.03 20.59
CA LEU A 317 -35.82 -27.41 20.22
C LEU A 317 -35.50 -27.72 18.75
N GLU A 318 -35.68 -26.76 17.84
CA GLU A 318 -35.38 -26.93 16.41
C GLU A 318 -33.88 -26.94 16.18
N LEU A 319 -33.15 -26.05 16.86
CA LEU A 319 -31.69 -26.03 16.82
C LEU A 319 -31.07 -27.28 17.46
N ARG A 320 -31.69 -27.78 18.54
CA ARG A 320 -31.32 -29.05 19.17
C ARG A 320 -31.48 -30.22 18.21
N GLN A 321 -32.60 -30.27 17.49
CA GLN A 321 -32.87 -31.33 16.52
C GLN A 321 -31.89 -31.26 15.34
N ALA A 322 -31.70 -30.09 14.74
CA ALA A 322 -30.77 -29.90 13.62
C ALA A 322 -29.31 -30.20 13.98
N ALA A 323 -28.88 -29.82 15.18
CA ALA A 323 -27.54 -30.15 15.67
C ALA A 323 -27.38 -31.67 15.91
N THR A 324 -28.42 -32.33 16.43
CA THR A 324 -28.45 -33.78 16.62
C THR A 324 -28.37 -34.51 15.28
N ASP A 325 -29.12 -34.06 14.28
CA ASP A 325 -29.14 -34.67 12.94
C ASP A 325 -27.81 -34.47 12.20
N CYS A 326 -27.18 -33.30 12.35
CA CYS A 326 -25.84 -33.03 11.83
C CYS A 326 -24.78 -33.92 12.53
N SER A 327 -24.84 -34.03 13.85
CA SER A 327 -23.96 -34.90 14.64
C SER A 327 -24.06 -36.36 14.20
N GLN A 328 -25.28 -36.89 14.03
CA GLN A 328 -25.49 -38.26 13.55
C GLN A 328 -24.93 -38.48 12.13
N ALA A 329 -25.06 -37.48 11.25
CA ALA A 329 -24.52 -37.56 9.89
C ALA A 329 -22.98 -37.55 9.87
N VAL A 330 -22.35 -36.71 10.70
CA VAL A 330 -20.89 -36.68 10.91
C VAL A 330 -20.38 -38.04 11.41
N MET A 331 -21.04 -38.63 12.41
CA MET A 331 -20.66 -39.94 12.95
C MET A 331 -20.74 -41.06 11.91
N LYS A 332 -21.86 -41.16 11.18
CA LYS A 332 -22.04 -42.19 10.15
C LYS A 332 -21.02 -42.07 9.00
N LEU A 333 -20.69 -40.84 8.61
CA LEU A 333 -19.68 -40.60 7.59
C LEU A 333 -18.28 -40.96 8.10
N SER A 334 -17.93 -40.58 9.33
CA SER A 334 -16.65 -40.94 9.96
C SER A 334 -16.49 -42.45 10.11
N GLU A 335 -17.52 -43.17 10.54
CA GLU A 335 -17.48 -44.64 10.68
C GLU A 335 -17.28 -45.31 9.31
N ALA A 336 -17.99 -44.88 8.28
CA ALA A 336 -17.82 -45.41 6.93
C ALA A 336 -16.41 -45.16 6.37
N LEU A 337 -15.81 -44.00 6.65
CA LEU A 337 -14.43 -43.69 6.28
C LEU A 337 -13.42 -44.57 7.03
N ILE A 338 -13.68 -44.85 8.31
CA ILE A 338 -12.86 -45.75 9.13
C ILE A 338 -12.95 -47.19 8.62
N ASP A 339 -14.15 -47.72 8.38
CA ASP A 339 -14.36 -49.08 7.85
C ASP A 339 -13.58 -49.30 6.56
N LEU A 340 -13.58 -48.30 5.67
CA LEU A 340 -12.80 -48.30 4.42
C LEU A 340 -11.28 -48.30 4.67
N LEU A 341 -10.79 -47.52 5.65
CA LEU A 341 -9.37 -47.47 6.00
C LEU A 341 -8.84 -48.78 6.59
N PHE A 342 -9.68 -49.56 7.27
CA PHE A 342 -9.26 -50.82 7.91
C PHE A 342 -9.41 -52.06 7.01
N ALA A 343 -10.18 -51.99 5.92
CA ALA A 343 -10.46 -53.14 5.07
C ALA A 343 -9.32 -53.53 4.09
N ASP A 344 -8.31 -52.67 3.89
CA ASP A 344 -7.18 -52.91 2.95
C ASP A 344 -5.86 -53.30 3.66
N ARG A 345 -5.93 -53.64 4.96
CA ARG A 345 -4.77 -54.04 5.80
C ARG A 345 -4.20 -55.45 5.51
N VAL A 346 -4.51 -56.09 4.39
CA VAL A 346 -4.07 -57.48 4.12
C VAL A 346 -2.65 -57.57 3.50
N ASP A 347 -2.06 -56.48 3.00
CA ASP A 347 -0.67 -56.47 2.47
C ASP A 347 0.27 -55.61 3.35
N SER A 348 0.41 -55.96 4.63
CA SER A 348 1.16 -55.17 5.64
C SER A 348 2.66 -55.46 5.70
N GLY A 349 3.35 -55.58 4.55
CA GLY A 349 4.82 -55.75 4.51
C GLY A 349 5.59 -54.44 4.32
N ALA A 350 5.05 -53.51 3.54
CA ALA A 350 5.76 -52.29 3.13
C ALA A 350 5.59 -51.11 4.13
N PHE A 351 4.54 -51.15 4.97
CA PHE A 351 4.17 -50.02 5.83
C PHE A 351 4.98 -49.96 7.14
N GLU A 352 5.49 -51.09 7.63
CA GLU A 352 6.26 -51.15 8.88
C GLU A 352 7.69 -50.60 8.74
N VAL A 353 8.18 -50.41 7.50
CA VAL A 353 9.56 -49.96 7.22
C VAL A 353 9.67 -48.42 7.17
N LEU A 354 8.55 -47.70 7.04
CA LEU A 354 8.57 -46.24 6.97
C LEU A 354 8.82 -45.59 8.35
N PRO A 355 9.50 -44.43 8.43
CA PRO A 355 9.60 -43.62 9.64
C PRO A 355 8.21 -43.17 10.14
N ALA A 356 8.02 -42.99 11.45
CA ALA A 356 6.71 -42.65 12.04
C ALA A 356 6.03 -41.41 11.43
N LYS A 357 6.82 -40.43 11.00
CA LYS A 357 6.34 -39.18 10.37
C LYS A 357 5.88 -39.40 8.92
N GLU A 358 6.55 -40.28 8.18
CA GLU A 358 6.14 -40.67 6.84
C GLU A 358 4.99 -41.68 6.87
N ARG A 359 4.88 -42.51 7.93
CA ARG A 359 3.66 -43.29 8.18
C ARG A 359 2.44 -42.40 8.47
N GLU A 360 2.64 -41.21 9.04
CA GLU A 360 1.58 -40.23 9.25
C GLU A 360 1.14 -39.55 7.94
N ASP A 361 2.09 -39.24 7.06
CA ASP A 361 1.82 -38.57 5.78
C ASP A 361 1.40 -39.53 4.65
N ALA A 362 1.76 -40.81 4.72
CA ALA A 362 1.55 -41.81 3.66
C ALA A 362 0.15 -42.46 3.63
N TRP A 363 -0.86 -41.90 4.30
CA TRP A 363 -2.25 -42.41 4.24
C TRP A 363 -2.97 -41.94 2.96
N THR A 364 -2.47 -42.38 1.81
CA THR A 364 -3.15 -42.20 0.51
C THR A 364 -3.75 -43.54 0.11
N PHE A 365 -5.07 -43.67 0.22
CA PHE A 365 -5.77 -44.91 -0.11
C PHE A 365 -6.07 -44.99 -1.61
N VAL A 366 -5.76 -46.12 -2.23
CA VAL A 366 -6.22 -46.47 -3.57
C VAL A 366 -7.08 -47.73 -3.43
N LEU A 367 -8.41 -47.57 -3.55
CA LEU A 367 -9.41 -48.64 -3.46
C LEU A 367 -9.25 -49.64 -4.62
N SER A 368 -8.25 -50.50 -4.53
CA SER A 368 -7.86 -51.40 -5.62
C SER A 368 -8.55 -52.77 -5.54
N LYS A 369 -9.08 -53.18 -4.37
CA LYS A 369 -9.66 -54.52 -4.17
C LYS A 369 -11.06 -54.59 -3.52
N HIS A 370 -11.65 -53.48 -3.07
CA HIS A 370 -13.03 -53.46 -2.54
C HIS A 370 -14.08 -53.26 -3.67
N GLN A 371 -15.34 -53.66 -3.46
CA GLN A 371 -16.42 -53.56 -4.46
C GLN A 371 -16.70 -52.08 -4.80
N ARG A 372 -15.88 -51.55 -5.72
CA ARG A 372 -15.65 -50.14 -6.02
C ARG A 372 -16.93 -49.33 -6.24
N GLY A 373 -18.02 -49.95 -6.69
CA GLY A 373 -19.30 -49.26 -6.88
C GLY A 373 -20.16 -49.09 -5.62
N LYS A 374 -20.19 -50.05 -4.69
CA LYS A 374 -21.14 -50.01 -3.55
C LYS A 374 -20.65 -49.13 -2.41
N ASP A 375 -19.36 -49.21 -2.09
CA ASP A 375 -18.77 -48.43 -0.99
C ASP A 375 -18.62 -46.95 -1.37
N GLU A 376 -18.32 -46.67 -2.64
CA GLU A 376 -18.30 -45.31 -3.21
C GLU A 376 -19.71 -44.69 -3.21
N GLN A 377 -20.73 -45.45 -3.64
CA GLN A 377 -22.12 -44.99 -3.59
C GLN A 377 -22.60 -44.76 -2.15
N ARG A 378 -22.18 -45.60 -1.19
CA ARG A 378 -22.46 -45.43 0.24
C ARG A 378 -21.81 -44.16 0.80
N LEU A 379 -20.54 -43.89 0.47
CA LEU A 379 -19.84 -42.66 0.90
C LEU A 379 -20.46 -41.40 0.30
N HIS A 380 -20.83 -41.44 -0.98
CA HIS A 380 -21.54 -40.32 -1.62
C HIS A 380 -22.87 -40.03 -0.93
N THR A 381 -23.65 -41.07 -0.65
CA THR A 381 -24.94 -40.93 0.04
C THR A 381 -24.75 -40.33 1.45
N LEU A 382 -23.74 -40.80 2.21
CA LEU A 382 -23.47 -40.30 3.56
C LEU A 382 -22.91 -38.87 3.56
N ARG A 383 -22.07 -38.52 2.58
CA ARG A 383 -21.56 -37.16 2.39
C ARG A 383 -22.69 -36.19 2.09
N ASP A 384 -23.58 -36.55 1.17
CA ASP A 384 -24.68 -35.68 0.76
C ASP A 384 -25.68 -35.50 1.92
N ALA A 385 -25.94 -36.56 2.70
CA ALA A 385 -26.71 -36.48 3.94
C ALA A 385 -26.05 -35.58 4.99
N PHE A 386 -24.73 -35.62 5.15
CA PHE A 386 -23.99 -34.71 6.03
C PHE A 386 -24.15 -33.25 5.60
N PHE A 387 -23.94 -32.93 4.32
CA PHE A 387 -24.07 -31.54 3.87
C PHE A 387 -25.51 -31.03 3.96
N HIS A 388 -26.50 -31.89 3.75
CA HIS A 388 -27.89 -31.52 3.95
C HIS A 388 -28.18 -31.11 5.41
N SER A 389 -27.78 -31.94 6.37
CA SER A 389 -27.97 -31.64 7.80
C SER A 389 -27.12 -30.45 8.28
N TYR A 390 -25.91 -30.30 7.73
CA TYR A 390 -24.99 -29.21 8.07
C TYR A 390 -25.50 -27.85 7.56
N ASP A 391 -25.99 -27.80 6.31
CA ASP A 391 -26.56 -26.57 5.74
C ASP A 391 -27.84 -26.16 6.47
N ALA A 392 -28.69 -27.11 6.88
CA ALA A 392 -29.87 -26.85 7.71
C ALA A 392 -29.50 -26.27 9.09
N LEU A 393 -28.48 -26.81 9.75
CA LEU A 393 -27.96 -26.29 11.01
C LEU A 393 -27.41 -24.86 10.86
N LEU A 394 -26.65 -24.58 9.79
CA LEU A 394 -26.12 -23.23 9.54
C LEU A 394 -27.22 -22.20 9.25
N CYS A 395 -28.27 -22.58 8.53
CA CYS A 395 -29.41 -21.71 8.29
C CYS A 395 -30.09 -21.32 9.62
N LEU A 396 -30.38 -22.29 10.48
CA LEU A 396 -30.99 -22.03 11.79
C LEU A 396 -30.08 -21.20 12.71
N LEU A 397 -28.77 -21.44 12.70
CA LEU A 397 -27.80 -20.61 13.44
C LEU A 397 -27.77 -19.17 12.95
N ASN A 398 -27.83 -18.95 11.64
CA ASN A 398 -27.90 -17.63 11.04
C ASN A 398 -29.22 -16.92 11.35
N GLU A 399 -30.35 -17.63 11.24
CA GLU A 399 -31.70 -17.09 11.55
C GLU A 399 -31.84 -16.64 13.00
N ARG A 400 -31.19 -17.34 13.94
CA ARG A 400 -31.18 -16.97 15.37
C ARG A 400 -30.07 -15.99 15.74
N MET A 401 -29.31 -15.47 14.75
CA MET A 401 -28.14 -14.59 14.92
C MET A 401 -27.09 -15.15 15.90
N LEU A 402 -26.92 -16.46 15.92
CA LEU A 402 -25.95 -17.15 16.77
C LEU A 402 -24.63 -17.43 16.05
N ALA A 403 -24.54 -17.14 14.74
CA ALA A 403 -23.32 -17.27 13.95
C ALA A 403 -22.57 -15.93 13.85
N PRO A 404 -21.22 -15.92 13.90
CA PRO A 404 -20.42 -14.71 13.69
C PRO A 404 -20.66 -14.11 12.29
N GLU A 405 -20.53 -12.78 12.13
CA GLU A 405 -20.86 -12.01 10.90
C GLU A 405 -20.30 -12.59 9.59
N GLN A 406 -19.21 -13.36 9.65
CA GLN A 406 -18.60 -14.04 8.49
C GLN A 406 -19.43 -15.23 7.94
N ALA A 407 -20.35 -15.80 8.73
CA ALA A 407 -21.21 -16.92 8.32
C ALA A 407 -22.55 -16.47 7.72
N ALA A 408 -23.03 -15.27 8.07
CA ALA A 408 -24.29 -14.69 7.57
C ALA A 408 -24.26 -14.41 6.04
N ALA A 409 -23.07 -14.25 5.47
CA ALA A 409 -22.87 -14.01 4.03
C ALA A 409 -23.08 -15.27 3.16
N PHE A 410 -23.06 -16.48 3.73
CA PHE A 410 -23.07 -17.73 2.94
C PHE A 410 -24.47 -18.30 2.66
N THR A 411 -25.50 -17.95 3.46
CA THR A 411 -26.87 -18.47 3.28
C THR A 411 -27.71 -17.67 2.29
N ALA A 412 -27.28 -16.46 1.91
CA ALA A 412 -28.01 -15.63 0.93
C ALA A 412 -27.85 -16.11 -0.53
N THR A 413 -27.07 -17.16 -0.79
CA THR A 413 -26.76 -17.62 -2.16
C THR A 413 -27.19 -19.03 -2.52
N ASN A 414 -27.86 -19.81 -1.67
CA ASN A 414 -28.40 -21.12 -2.06
C ASN A 414 -29.59 -21.55 -1.18
N SER A 415 -30.80 -21.10 -1.52
CA SER A 415 -32.04 -21.79 -1.13
C SER A 415 -32.82 -22.11 -2.42
N PRO A 416 -33.13 -23.38 -2.73
CA PRO A 416 -34.07 -23.71 -3.78
C PRO A 416 -35.47 -23.36 -3.26
N SER A 417 -35.98 -22.19 -3.66
CA SER A 417 -37.35 -21.80 -3.37
C SER A 417 -38.29 -22.82 -4.03
N LEU A 418 -39.06 -23.49 -3.19
CA LEU A 418 -40.10 -24.45 -3.55
C LEU A 418 -41.07 -23.86 -4.59
N PHE A 419 -41.40 -24.72 -5.56
CA PHE A 419 -42.55 -24.59 -6.45
C PHE A 419 -43.81 -24.19 -5.68
N ALA A 420 -44.42 -23.07 -6.08
CA ALA A 420 -45.84 -22.81 -5.88
C ALA A 420 -46.35 -21.90 -7.01
N ASP A 421 -46.95 -22.55 -8.00
CA ASP A 421 -48.02 -22.10 -8.90
C ASP A 421 -48.03 -20.65 -9.42
N SER A 422 -47.73 -20.55 -10.71
CA SER A 422 -48.19 -19.49 -11.60
C SER A 422 -49.71 -19.29 -11.52
N PRO A 423 -50.20 -18.04 -11.51
CA PRO A 423 -51.38 -17.68 -12.28
C PRO A 423 -50.90 -17.15 -13.64
N THR A 424 -51.42 -17.80 -14.67
CA THR A 424 -51.33 -17.48 -16.09
C THR A 424 -51.29 -15.98 -16.44
N ALA A 425 -50.36 -15.70 -17.36
CA ALA A 425 -50.19 -14.55 -18.24
C ALA A 425 -51.35 -13.55 -18.34
N GLY A 426 -51.00 -12.28 -18.11
CA GLY A 426 -51.49 -11.16 -18.90
C GLY A 426 -50.30 -10.46 -19.53
N ASP A 427 -50.22 -10.43 -20.86
CA ASP A 427 -49.21 -9.74 -21.66
C ASP A 427 -49.03 -8.28 -21.20
N ALA A 428 -47.92 -8.00 -20.52
CA ALA A 428 -47.37 -6.66 -20.42
C ALA A 428 -46.01 -6.69 -21.13
N ILE A 429 -45.99 -6.19 -22.36
CA ILE A 429 -44.77 -5.99 -23.14
C ILE A 429 -43.84 -5.10 -22.32
N ALA A 430 -42.79 -5.68 -21.73
CA ALA A 430 -41.71 -4.91 -21.12
C ALA A 430 -41.14 -3.98 -22.20
N PRO A 431 -40.95 -2.68 -21.92
CA PRO A 431 -40.46 -1.74 -22.93
C PRO A 431 -39.09 -2.19 -23.43
N LYS A 432 -38.95 -2.41 -24.74
CA LYS A 432 -37.67 -2.73 -25.39
C LYS A 432 -36.71 -1.57 -25.13
N LEU A 433 -35.61 -1.85 -24.45
CA LEU A 433 -34.54 -0.88 -24.20
C LEU A 433 -33.97 -0.38 -25.52
N ARG A 434 -33.73 0.93 -25.61
CA ARG A 434 -33.12 1.56 -26.80
C ARG A 434 -31.61 1.69 -26.64
N VAL A 435 -30.89 1.71 -27.76
CA VAL A 435 -29.46 2.04 -27.78
C VAL A 435 -29.27 3.46 -27.25
N GLY A 436 -28.39 3.64 -26.27
CA GLY A 436 -28.12 4.91 -25.61
C GLY A 436 -29.13 5.35 -24.55
N GLN A 437 -30.21 4.59 -24.33
CA GLN A 437 -31.17 4.86 -23.26
C GLN A 437 -30.44 4.87 -21.90
N GLY A 438 -30.61 5.93 -21.12
CA GLY A 438 -29.87 6.17 -19.86
C GLY A 438 -28.81 7.26 -19.97
N LEU A 439 -28.30 7.53 -21.19
CA LEU A 439 -27.32 8.59 -21.45
C LEU A 439 -27.73 9.47 -22.65
N PRO A 440 -28.67 10.43 -22.48
CA PRO A 440 -29.18 11.25 -23.58
C PRO A 440 -28.09 12.00 -24.37
N ARG A 441 -26.99 12.40 -23.70
CA ARG A 441 -25.86 13.08 -24.34
C ARG A 441 -25.09 12.18 -25.31
N TYR A 442 -25.05 10.88 -25.07
CA TYR A 442 -24.29 9.90 -25.85
C TYR A 442 -25.18 9.04 -26.75
N GLU A 443 -26.51 9.23 -26.72
CA GLU A 443 -27.48 8.39 -27.43
C GLU A 443 -27.20 8.32 -28.93
N ARG A 444 -26.91 9.46 -29.56
CA ARG A 444 -26.55 9.53 -30.99
C ARG A 444 -25.25 8.79 -31.29
N GLU A 445 -24.22 8.99 -30.48
CA GLU A 445 -22.88 8.42 -30.71
C GLU A 445 -22.87 6.90 -30.48
N LEU A 446 -23.57 6.44 -29.45
CA LEU A 446 -23.80 5.01 -29.19
C LEU A 446 -24.64 4.37 -30.30
N GLY A 447 -25.64 5.07 -30.84
CA GLY A 447 -26.41 4.62 -32.00
C GLY A 447 -25.53 4.39 -33.24
N MET A 448 -24.69 5.38 -33.59
CA MET A 448 -23.75 5.23 -34.71
C MET A 448 -22.75 4.09 -34.47
N ALA A 449 -22.22 3.97 -33.25
CA ALA A 449 -21.30 2.91 -32.87
C ALA A 449 -21.94 1.53 -32.97
N TYR A 450 -23.20 1.39 -32.54
CA TYR A 450 -23.98 0.16 -32.65
C TYR A 450 -24.18 -0.27 -34.10
N GLU A 451 -24.56 0.66 -34.99
CA GLU A 451 -24.71 0.38 -36.43
C GLU A 451 -23.40 -0.07 -37.07
N GLN A 452 -22.28 0.58 -36.73
CA GLN A 452 -20.97 0.22 -37.27
C GLN A 452 -20.46 -1.14 -36.79
N LEU A 453 -20.81 -1.54 -35.56
CA LEU A 453 -20.35 -2.77 -34.93
C LEU A 453 -21.38 -3.91 -34.97
N GLN A 454 -22.54 -3.71 -35.60
CA GLN A 454 -23.59 -4.71 -35.66
C GLN A 454 -23.11 -6.05 -36.25
N SER A 455 -22.21 -6.01 -37.23
CA SER A 455 -21.62 -7.20 -37.86
C SER A 455 -20.75 -8.04 -36.92
N ALA A 456 -20.42 -7.52 -35.73
CA ALA A 456 -19.72 -8.27 -34.68
C ALA A 456 -20.66 -9.21 -33.89
N GLY A 457 -21.97 -9.18 -34.15
CA GLY A 457 -22.96 -10.00 -33.46
C GLY A 457 -23.64 -9.31 -32.27
N LEU A 458 -23.70 -7.97 -32.28
CA LEU A 458 -24.42 -7.18 -31.28
C LEU A 458 -25.94 -7.32 -31.49
N GLY A 459 -26.63 -7.95 -30.54
CA GLY A 459 -28.07 -8.14 -30.52
C GLY A 459 -28.83 -6.96 -29.93
N ALA A 460 -29.90 -7.25 -29.17
CA ALA A 460 -30.71 -6.22 -28.51
C ALA A 460 -30.04 -5.73 -27.20
N PRO A 461 -30.23 -4.45 -26.80
CA PRO A 461 -29.76 -3.95 -25.51
C PRO A 461 -30.38 -4.73 -24.34
N THR A 462 -29.55 -5.12 -23.37
CA THR A 462 -29.96 -5.85 -22.16
C THR A 462 -29.98 -4.96 -20.90
N ALA A 463 -29.34 -3.80 -20.96
CA ALA A 463 -29.30 -2.82 -19.88
C ALA A 463 -29.34 -1.37 -20.42
N GLU A 464 -29.69 -0.43 -19.54
CA GLU A 464 -29.50 1.00 -19.82
C GLU A 464 -28.01 1.34 -19.93
N ALA A 465 -27.69 2.31 -20.78
CA ALA A 465 -26.36 2.86 -20.91
C ALA A 465 -25.98 3.64 -19.64
N TYR A 466 -24.73 3.49 -19.21
CA TYR A 466 -24.20 4.16 -18.02
C TYR A 466 -22.78 4.69 -18.28
N LEU A 467 -22.36 5.65 -17.45
CA LEU A 467 -20.99 6.18 -17.47
C LEU A 467 -20.13 5.43 -16.46
N SER A 468 -19.01 4.91 -16.95
CA SER A 468 -17.88 4.47 -16.14
C SER A 468 -16.77 5.52 -16.32
N GLY A 469 -16.57 6.37 -15.32
CA GLY A 469 -15.71 7.55 -15.44
C GLY A 469 -16.15 8.48 -16.59
N VAL A 470 -15.32 8.56 -17.64
CA VAL A 470 -15.59 9.35 -18.86
C VAL A 470 -16.02 8.50 -20.06
N THR A 471 -16.24 7.20 -19.84
CA THR A 471 -16.52 6.21 -20.89
C THR A 471 -17.99 5.80 -20.82
N ALA A 472 -18.70 5.89 -21.94
CA ALA A 472 -20.07 5.41 -22.03
C ALA A 472 -20.09 3.92 -22.35
N VAL A 473 -20.93 3.17 -21.65
CA VAL A 473 -21.03 1.70 -21.77
C VAL A 473 -22.50 1.30 -21.88
N GLN A 474 -22.81 0.35 -22.76
CA GLN A 474 -24.11 -0.33 -22.78
C GLN A 474 -23.95 -1.81 -23.09
N HIS A 475 -24.75 -2.65 -22.45
CA HIS A 475 -24.73 -4.11 -22.61
C HIS A 475 -25.78 -4.59 -23.62
N PHE A 476 -25.40 -5.62 -24.37
CA PHE A 476 -26.15 -6.19 -25.47
C PHE A 476 -26.15 -7.71 -25.39
N ALA A 477 -27.27 -8.33 -25.74
CA ALA A 477 -27.31 -9.76 -26.00
C ALA A 477 -26.50 -10.10 -27.26
N ASN A 478 -26.15 -11.36 -27.43
CA ASN A 478 -25.67 -11.84 -28.73
C ASN A 478 -26.83 -11.85 -29.74
N SER A 479 -26.54 -11.60 -31.03
CA SER A 479 -27.52 -11.76 -32.10
C SER A 479 -28.01 -13.20 -32.23
N ASP A 480 -27.17 -14.18 -31.85
CA ASP A 480 -27.51 -15.60 -31.80
C ASP A 480 -27.80 -16.02 -30.34
N THR A 481 -28.92 -16.72 -30.10
CA THR A 481 -29.40 -17.09 -28.75
C THR A 481 -28.47 -18.02 -27.95
N SER A 482 -27.37 -18.50 -28.53
CA SER A 482 -26.39 -19.41 -27.92
C SER A 482 -25.02 -18.77 -27.65
N GLY A 483 -24.81 -17.50 -28.00
CA GLY A 483 -23.52 -16.81 -27.87
C GLY A 483 -23.39 -15.95 -26.62
N HIS A 484 -22.15 -15.58 -26.26
CA HIS A 484 -21.87 -14.63 -25.18
C HIS A 484 -22.31 -13.21 -25.54
N GLY A 485 -22.80 -12.42 -24.57
CA GLY A 485 -23.20 -11.04 -24.79
C GLY A 485 -22.03 -10.10 -25.10
N TRP A 486 -22.34 -8.82 -25.26
CA TRP A 486 -21.39 -7.78 -25.64
C TRP A 486 -21.57 -6.51 -24.80
N ALA A 487 -20.46 -5.86 -24.47
CA ALA A 487 -20.43 -4.49 -23.96
C ALA A 487 -19.95 -3.55 -25.09
N LEU A 488 -20.78 -2.59 -25.48
CA LEU A 488 -20.39 -1.50 -26.38
C LEU A 488 -19.79 -0.37 -25.54
N VAL A 489 -18.57 0.02 -25.87
CA VAL A 489 -17.77 0.99 -25.12
C VAL A 489 -17.45 2.17 -26.04
N LEU A 490 -17.73 3.38 -25.58
CA LEU A 490 -17.43 4.61 -26.30
C LEU A 490 -16.58 5.54 -25.44
N ARG A 491 -15.33 5.79 -25.88
CA ARG A 491 -14.39 6.66 -25.19
C ARG A 491 -13.67 7.58 -26.16
N ASN A 492 -13.69 8.89 -25.91
CA ASN A 492 -13.05 9.90 -26.76
C ASN A 492 -13.43 9.76 -28.26
N GLY A 493 -14.68 9.39 -28.54
CA GLY A 493 -15.19 9.17 -29.90
C GLY A 493 -14.83 7.84 -30.54
N ARG A 494 -14.03 6.98 -29.87
CA ARG A 494 -13.67 5.65 -30.36
C ARG A 494 -14.64 4.61 -29.83
N ALA A 495 -15.18 3.79 -30.71
CA ALA A 495 -16.18 2.77 -30.39
C ALA A 495 -15.56 1.37 -30.39
N MET A 496 -15.94 0.57 -29.39
CA MET A 496 -15.45 -0.79 -29.26
C MET A 496 -16.52 -1.75 -28.76
N ALA A 497 -16.66 -2.89 -29.43
CA ALA A 497 -17.44 -4.02 -28.95
C ALA A 497 -16.54 -4.97 -28.17
N VAL A 498 -16.86 -5.24 -26.91
CA VAL A 498 -16.09 -6.14 -26.04
C VAL A 498 -16.97 -7.30 -25.63
N SER A 499 -16.55 -8.54 -25.85
CA SER A 499 -17.33 -9.69 -25.40
C SER A 499 -17.55 -9.67 -23.88
N GLU A 500 -18.71 -10.11 -23.43
CA GLU A 500 -19.12 -10.04 -22.02
C GLU A 500 -18.17 -10.84 -21.11
N LEU A 501 -17.58 -11.92 -21.61
CA LEU A 501 -16.53 -12.67 -20.90
C LEU A 501 -15.32 -11.79 -20.58
N LEU A 502 -14.83 -11.03 -21.57
CA LEU A 502 -13.71 -10.11 -21.38
C LEU A 502 -14.09 -8.91 -20.52
N TRP A 503 -15.31 -8.41 -20.68
CA TRP A 503 -15.83 -7.33 -19.86
C TRP A 503 -15.88 -7.72 -18.36
N ASN A 504 -16.42 -8.91 -18.07
CA ASN A 504 -16.48 -9.44 -16.71
C ASN A 504 -15.07 -9.67 -16.14
N ALA A 505 -14.12 -10.11 -16.97
CA ALA A 505 -12.72 -10.23 -16.56
C ALA A 505 -12.09 -8.87 -16.19
N LEU A 506 -12.34 -7.82 -16.98
CA LEU A 506 -11.88 -6.45 -16.68
C LEU A 506 -12.48 -5.92 -15.38
N VAL A 507 -13.80 -6.08 -15.21
CA VAL A 507 -14.51 -5.66 -13.99
C VAL A 507 -13.97 -6.44 -12.79
N SER A 508 -13.79 -7.75 -12.90
CA SER A 508 -13.26 -8.58 -11.82
C SER A 508 -11.85 -8.15 -11.40
N ALA A 509 -10.98 -7.81 -12.36
CA ALA A 509 -9.62 -7.36 -12.07
C ALA A 509 -9.57 -6.03 -11.30
N GLY A 510 -10.56 -5.15 -11.48
CA GLY A 510 -10.61 -3.85 -10.81
C GLY A 510 -11.38 -3.82 -9.48
N ARG A 511 -12.10 -4.89 -9.12
CA ARG A 511 -12.94 -4.94 -7.89
C ARG A 511 -12.15 -4.84 -6.57
N SER A 512 -10.85 -5.05 -6.60
CA SER A 512 -9.98 -5.02 -5.42
C SER A 512 -9.72 -3.61 -4.88
N ALA A 513 -10.09 -2.55 -5.61
CA ALA A 513 -10.01 -1.17 -5.17
C ALA A 513 -11.33 -0.75 -4.49
N ALA A 514 -11.35 -0.74 -3.15
CA ALA A 514 -12.51 -0.37 -2.32
C ALA A 514 -13.35 0.78 -2.92
N ASP A 515 -14.66 0.54 -3.09
CA ASP A 515 -15.71 1.49 -3.48
C ASP A 515 -15.48 2.38 -4.72
N SER A 516 -14.61 1.97 -5.65
CA SER A 516 -14.35 2.72 -6.89
C SER A 516 -14.77 1.95 -8.15
N ASP A 517 -15.09 2.68 -9.21
CA ASP A 517 -15.37 2.11 -10.53
C ASP A 517 -14.18 1.23 -10.99
N PRO A 518 -14.39 -0.10 -11.17
CA PRO A 518 -13.30 -1.04 -11.49
C PRO A 518 -12.48 -0.63 -12.71
N LEU A 519 -13.10 -0.01 -13.73
CA LEU A 519 -12.42 0.43 -14.94
C LEU A 519 -11.64 1.73 -14.74
N ALA A 520 -12.05 2.57 -13.79
CA ALA A 520 -11.25 3.72 -13.38
C ALA A 520 -9.94 3.28 -12.72
N ALA A 521 -9.89 2.08 -12.13
CA ALA A 521 -8.66 1.48 -11.60
C ALA A 521 -7.80 0.84 -12.70
N VAL A 522 -8.30 -0.20 -13.37
CA VAL A 522 -7.50 -1.02 -14.32
C VAL A 522 -7.27 -0.35 -15.67
N GLY A 523 -8.12 0.61 -16.04
CA GLY A 523 -8.14 1.27 -17.32
C GLY A 523 -9.16 0.69 -18.29
N TYR A 524 -9.28 1.34 -19.44
CA TYR A 524 -10.28 0.99 -20.45
C TYR A 524 -9.62 0.26 -21.61
N PRO A 525 -10.32 -0.70 -22.23
CA PRO A 525 -9.80 -1.46 -23.37
C PRO A 525 -9.45 -0.55 -24.55
N THR A 526 -8.31 -0.84 -25.17
CA THR A 526 -7.79 -0.15 -26.35
C THR A 526 -7.31 -1.18 -27.37
N ALA A 527 -7.48 -0.87 -28.65
CA ALA A 527 -6.99 -1.67 -29.77
C ALA A 527 -6.13 -0.77 -30.66
N ALA A 528 -4.94 -1.25 -31.04
CA ALA A 528 -4.06 -0.49 -31.92
C ALA A 528 -4.54 -0.61 -33.38
N GLY A 529 -4.80 0.52 -34.03
CA GLY A 529 -4.94 0.60 -35.49
C GLY A 529 -6.31 0.28 -36.08
N THR A 530 -7.34 0.03 -35.27
CA THR A 530 -8.72 -0.16 -35.74
C THR A 530 -9.70 0.68 -34.91
N ASP A 531 -10.51 1.49 -35.59
CA ASP A 531 -11.63 2.23 -35.02
C ASP A 531 -12.79 2.22 -36.04
N PRO A 532 -13.93 1.58 -35.73
CA PRO A 532 -14.25 0.89 -34.48
C PRO A 532 -13.55 -0.47 -34.33
N ALA A 533 -13.43 -0.98 -33.10
CA ALA A 533 -12.73 -2.23 -32.79
C ALA A 533 -13.64 -3.31 -32.19
N VAL A 534 -13.30 -4.59 -32.40
CA VAL A 534 -14.01 -5.74 -31.82
C VAL A 534 -13.04 -6.57 -31.00
N LEU A 535 -13.36 -6.78 -29.73
CA LEU A 535 -12.64 -7.67 -28.81
C LEU A 535 -13.48 -8.92 -28.52
N GLY A 536 -13.29 -9.95 -29.36
CA GLY A 536 -13.98 -11.24 -29.24
C GLY A 536 -13.44 -12.14 -28.10
N PRO A 537 -14.14 -13.24 -27.78
CA PRO A 537 -13.83 -14.09 -26.62
C PRO A 537 -12.48 -14.81 -26.69
N ASP A 538 -11.91 -15.00 -27.88
CA ASP A 538 -10.63 -15.71 -28.08
C ASP A 538 -9.40 -14.86 -27.78
N ILE A 539 -9.58 -13.57 -27.49
CA ILE A 539 -8.47 -12.67 -27.15
C ILE A 539 -7.91 -13.07 -25.79
N GLN A 540 -6.59 -13.22 -25.72
CA GLN A 540 -5.85 -13.58 -24.50
C GLN A 540 -5.10 -12.39 -23.89
N ARG A 541 -5.01 -11.26 -24.60
CA ARG A 541 -4.35 -10.04 -24.13
C ARG A 541 -5.08 -8.78 -24.61
N ILE A 542 -5.40 -7.89 -23.68
CA ILE A 542 -6.12 -6.64 -23.94
C ILE A 542 -5.26 -5.48 -23.44
N ALA A 543 -4.95 -4.50 -24.31
CA ALA A 543 -4.25 -3.29 -23.88
C ALA A 543 -5.21 -2.34 -23.16
N LEU A 544 -4.76 -1.76 -22.04
CA LEU A 544 -5.56 -0.89 -21.18
C LEU A 544 -4.92 0.48 -21.01
N GLU A 545 -5.73 1.54 -21.06
CA GLU A 545 -5.27 2.92 -20.90
C GLU A 545 -6.17 3.75 -19.99
N GLY A 546 -5.56 4.76 -19.36
CA GLY A 546 -6.26 5.83 -18.62
C GLY A 546 -6.93 5.39 -17.33
N GLY A 547 -6.57 4.24 -16.76
CA GLY A 547 -6.86 3.86 -15.38
C GLY A 547 -5.84 4.42 -14.39
N SER A 548 -6.18 4.48 -13.12
CA SER A 548 -5.31 4.98 -12.04
C SER A 548 -4.08 4.09 -11.82
N TRP A 549 -4.12 2.82 -12.21
CA TRP A 549 -2.96 1.91 -12.17
C TRP A 549 -1.95 2.21 -13.28
N GLY A 550 -2.26 3.12 -14.21
CA GLY A 550 -1.40 3.47 -15.34
C GLY A 550 -1.59 2.55 -16.55
N PRO A 551 -0.71 2.66 -17.57
CA PRO A 551 -0.80 1.85 -18.79
C PRO A 551 -0.49 0.38 -18.49
N GLY A 552 -1.31 -0.53 -19.02
CA GLY A 552 -1.20 -1.94 -18.72
C GLY A 552 -1.84 -2.85 -19.77
N SER A 553 -1.95 -4.12 -19.44
CA SER A 553 -2.71 -5.08 -20.22
C SER A 553 -3.39 -6.09 -19.31
N LEU A 554 -4.60 -6.51 -19.65
CA LEU A 554 -5.17 -7.73 -19.07
C LEU A 554 -4.67 -8.92 -19.87
N VAL A 555 -4.17 -9.96 -19.20
CA VAL A 555 -3.56 -11.15 -19.81
C VAL A 555 -4.19 -12.41 -19.21
N LEU A 556 -4.54 -13.36 -20.06
CA LEU A 556 -5.01 -14.67 -19.64
C LEU A 556 -3.79 -15.58 -19.41
N ALA A 557 -3.50 -15.89 -18.15
CA ALA A 557 -2.40 -16.77 -17.74
C ALA A 557 -2.96 -17.91 -16.89
N GLN A 558 -2.61 -19.17 -17.21
CA GLN A 558 -3.03 -20.35 -16.44
C GLN A 558 -4.55 -20.42 -16.19
N HIS A 559 -5.36 -20.04 -17.18
CA HIS A 559 -6.83 -19.96 -17.11
C HIS A 559 -7.40 -18.88 -16.16
N CYS A 560 -6.59 -17.92 -15.72
CA CYS A 560 -7.04 -16.76 -14.96
C CYS A 560 -6.59 -15.44 -15.58
N TRP A 561 -7.47 -14.44 -15.57
CA TRP A 561 -7.15 -13.11 -16.05
C TRP A 561 -6.37 -12.33 -14.99
N ARG A 562 -5.27 -11.70 -15.41
CA ARG A 562 -4.42 -10.89 -14.54
C ARG A 562 -4.07 -9.58 -15.23
N TRP A 563 -4.07 -8.50 -14.46
CA TRP A 563 -3.58 -7.22 -14.94
C TRP A 563 -2.04 -7.21 -14.89
N GLU A 564 -1.39 -6.76 -15.95
CA GLU A 564 0.06 -6.59 -16.02
C GLU A 564 0.41 -5.15 -16.39
N PRO A 565 1.32 -4.50 -15.66
CA PRO A 565 1.77 -3.16 -16.02
C PRO A 565 2.57 -3.20 -17.31
N LYS A 566 2.39 -2.17 -18.14
CA LYS A 566 3.32 -1.91 -19.25
C LYS A 566 4.64 -1.45 -18.64
N VAL A 567 5.74 -2.06 -19.09
CA VAL A 567 7.08 -1.76 -18.57
C VAL A 567 7.37 -0.26 -18.73
N GLY A 568 7.60 0.41 -17.61
CA GLY A 568 7.96 1.83 -17.53
C GLY A 568 9.26 2.03 -16.76
N LEU A 569 10.12 2.93 -17.24
CA LEU A 569 11.34 3.36 -16.55
C LEU A 569 11.22 4.85 -16.23
N GLY A 570 11.33 5.21 -14.96
CA GLY A 570 11.18 6.59 -14.50
C GLY A 570 12.12 6.92 -13.34
N PHE A 571 12.13 8.20 -12.97
CA PHE A 571 12.92 8.72 -11.83
C PHE A 571 12.03 9.15 -10.65
N ASN A 572 10.72 8.89 -10.73
CA ASN A 572 9.79 9.17 -9.66
C ASN A 572 10.06 8.19 -8.52
N LEU A 573 10.44 8.71 -7.35
CA LEU A 573 10.69 7.91 -6.17
C LEU A 573 9.36 7.42 -5.58
N THR A 574 9.36 6.16 -5.16
CA THR A 574 8.20 5.59 -4.47
C THR A 574 8.12 6.13 -3.03
N ARG A 575 6.95 6.07 -2.39
CA ARG A 575 6.81 6.45 -0.96
C ARG A 575 7.76 5.66 -0.06
N SER A 576 8.12 4.45 -0.49
CA SER A 576 8.94 3.49 0.23
C SER A 576 10.44 3.57 -0.10
N ALA A 577 10.84 4.44 -1.02
CA ALA A 577 12.21 4.64 -1.50
C ALA A 577 13.25 4.73 -0.38
N MET A 578 12.91 5.44 0.69
CA MET A 578 13.80 5.74 1.82
C MET A 578 13.55 4.87 3.06
N ASN A 579 12.66 3.87 2.98
CA ASN A 579 12.42 2.99 4.11
C ASN A 579 13.73 2.30 4.53
N TRP A 580 13.93 2.16 5.85
CA TRP A 580 15.10 1.49 6.45
C TRP A 580 16.47 2.16 6.22
N THR A 581 16.52 3.41 5.76
CA THR A 581 17.80 4.12 5.52
C THR A 581 18.33 4.88 6.73
N ALA A 582 17.54 5.04 7.80
CA ALA A 582 17.91 5.81 8.98
C ALA A 582 18.92 5.11 9.91
N ALA A 583 19.60 4.05 9.46
CA ALA A 583 20.59 3.33 10.26
C ALA A 583 21.81 4.21 10.55
N GLN A 584 22.31 4.13 11.78
CA GLN A 584 23.52 4.83 12.24
C GLN A 584 24.52 3.80 12.81
N PRO A 585 25.81 3.86 12.44
CA PRO A 585 26.39 4.75 11.43
C PRO A 585 25.89 4.41 10.01
N ALA A 586 25.78 5.42 9.16
CA ALA A 586 25.45 5.21 7.75
C ALA A 586 26.61 4.47 7.04
N PRO A 587 26.33 3.49 6.16
CA PRO A 587 27.36 2.80 5.40
C PRO A 587 28.10 3.78 4.48
N GLN A 588 29.26 3.37 3.95
CA GLN A 588 29.96 4.14 2.92
C GLN A 588 29.35 3.94 1.54
N LEU A 589 28.90 2.72 1.21
CA LEU A 589 28.17 2.40 -0.01
C LEU A 589 26.91 1.60 0.31
N ARG A 590 25.80 1.94 -0.32
CA ARG A 590 24.56 1.14 -0.30
C ARG A 590 24.11 0.82 -1.72
N ILE A 591 23.92 -0.46 -1.96
CA ILE A 591 23.34 -1.01 -3.19
C ILE A 591 22.05 -1.70 -2.78
N ARG A 592 20.91 -1.16 -3.20
CA ARG A 592 19.62 -1.65 -2.71
C ARG A 592 18.56 -1.77 -3.80
N VAL A 593 17.65 -2.69 -3.57
CA VAL A 593 16.43 -2.86 -4.35
C VAL A 593 15.23 -2.85 -3.42
N VAL A 594 14.27 -1.96 -3.68
CA VAL A 594 13.00 -1.88 -2.97
C VAL A 594 11.87 -2.26 -3.92
N VAL A 595 11.01 -3.18 -3.51
CA VAL A 595 9.85 -3.60 -4.30
C VAL A 595 8.58 -3.24 -3.55
N THR A 596 7.65 -2.56 -4.22
CA THR A 596 6.32 -2.24 -3.68
C THR A 596 5.29 -3.12 -4.38
N LEU A 597 4.53 -3.87 -3.58
CA LEU A 597 3.60 -4.90 -4.00
C LEU A 597 2.18 -4.54 -3.54
N PRO A 598 1.37 -3.91 -4.41
CA PRO A 598 -0.01 -3.57 -4.09
C PRO A 598 -0.87 -4.83 -4.24
N TRP A 599 -1.14 -5.54 -3.15
CA TRP A 599 -1.99 -6.74 -3.17
C TRP A 599 -3.47 -6.38 -3.07
N ASP A 600 -4.35 -7.14 -3.73
CA ASP A 600 -5.80 -7.05 -3.55
C ASP A 600 -6.24 -7.28 -2.11
N THR A 601 -5.67 -8.30 -1.50
CA THR A 601 -5.87 -8.67 -0.11
C THR A 601 -4.51 -8.66 0.56
N PRO A 602 -4.16 -7.61 1.33
CA PRO A 602 -2.88 -7.60 2.02
C PRO A 602 -2.84 -8.75 3.04
N PRO A 603 -1.67 -9.37 3.28
CA PRO A 603 -1.54 -10.35 4.35
C PRO A 603 -1.74 -9.68 5.71
N ASP A 604 -2.42 -10.37 6.63
CA ASP A 604 -2.68 -9.84 7.98
C ASP A 604 -1.46 -9.98 8.90
N ALA A 605 -0.69 -11.06 8.72
CA ALA A 605 0.39 -11.42 9.63
C ALA A 605 1.46 -12.30 8.97
N ILE A 606 2.70 -12.09 9.40
CA ILE A 606 3.86 -12.91 9.06
C ILE A 606 4.01 -14.01 10.11
N THR A 607 3.68 -15.25 9.73
CA THR A 607 3.68 -16.39 10.64
C THR A 607 5.09 -16.83 11.07
N THR A 608 5.18 -17.46 12.25
CA THR A 608 6.44 -18.01 12.76
C THR A 608 7.02 -19.10 11.85
N ALA A 609 6.18 -19.87 11.15
CA ALA A 609 6.62 -20.85 10.16
C ALA A 609 7.33 -20.15 8.99
N ARG A 610 6.69 -19.17 8.36
CA ARG A 610 7.27 -18.42 7.23
C ARG A 610 8.56 -17.69 7.60
N ARG A 611 8.69 -17.20 8.84
CA ARG A 611 9.95 -16.62 9.34
C ARG A 611 11.08 -17.64 9.42
N ARG A 612 10.80 -18.84 9.94
CA ARG A 612 11.80 -19.91 10.02
C ARG A 612 12.23 -20.35 8.63
N ASP A 613 11.29 -20.50 7.71
CA ASP A 613 11.57 -20.87 6.32
C ASP A 613 12.41 -19.80 5.62
N LEU A 614 12.08 -18.52 5.82
CA LEU A 614 12.88 -17.41 5.31
C LEU A 614 14.31 -17.45 5.88
N GLN A 615 14.47 -17.58 7.20
CA GLN A 615 15.79 -17.60 7.83
C GLN A 615 16.64 -18.77 7.34
N ALA A 616 16.05 -19.95 7.14
CA ALA A 616 16.73 -21.10 6.54
C ALA A 616 17.13 -20.83 5.08
N GLY A 617 16.24 -20.22 4.30
CA GLY A 617 16.47 -19.92 2.88
C GLY A 617 17.49 -18.80 2.63
N LEU A 618 17.62 -17.82 3.53
CA LEU A 618 18.51 -16.67 3.34
C LEU A 618 19.99 -17.05 3.22
N ARG A 619 20.43 -18.10 3.93
CA ARG A 619 21.80 -18.63 3.85
C ARG A 619 22.15 -19.14 2.45
N LEU A 620 21.16 -19.69 1.74
CA LEU A 620 21.31 -20.24 0.40
C LEU A 620 20.80 -19.27 -0.69
N SER A 621 20.49 -18.04 -0.32
CA SER A 621 19.96 -17.04 -1.25
C SER A 621 21.01 -16.62 -2.27
N ARG A 622 20.55 -16.17 -3.45
CA ARG A 622 21.43 -15.58 -4.45
C ARG A 622 22.17 -14.36 -3.92
N LEU A 623 21.59 -13.62 -2.97
CA LEU A 623 22.24 -12.48 -2.32
C LEU A 623 23.48 -12.94 -1.53
N ALA A 624 23.33 -13.95 -0.67
CA ALA A 624 24.43 -14.51 0.09
C ALA A 624 25.53 -15.09 -0.83
N LEU A 625 25.14 -15.83 -1.87
CA LEU A 625 26.07 -16.41 -2.83
C LEU A 625 26.83 -15.35 -3.65
N THR A 626 26.16 -14.25 -4.02
CA THR A 626 26.80 -13.17 -4.79
C THR A 626 27.84 -12.44 -3.95
N VAL A 627 27.57 -12.18 -2.67
CA VAL A 627 28.54 -11.58 -1.75
C VAL A 627 29.73 -12.53 -1.48
N ALA A 628 29.47 -13.83 -1.36
CA ALA A 628 30.54 -14.83 -1.26
C ALA A 628 31.41 -14.86 -2.53
N THR A 629 30.79 -14.79 -3.71
CA THR A 629 31.49 -14.76 -5.01
C THR A 629 32.32 -13.48 -5.16
N LEU A 630 31.79 -12.34 -4.71
CA LEU A 630 32.50 -11.06 -4.71
C LEU A 630 33.80 -11.14 -3.89
N SER A 631 33.75 -11.76 -2.72
CA SER A 631 34.94 -11.96 -1.88
C SER A 631 35.89 -13.00 -2.48
N LEU A 632 35.37 -14.10 -3.02
CA LEU A 632 36.17 -15.17 -3.64
C LEU A 632 36.95 -14.66 -4.85
N SER A 633 36.33 -13.81 -5.68
CA SER A 633 37.01 -13.17 -6.82
C SER A 633 38.19 -12.28 -6.39
N ARG A 634 38.18 -11.85 -5.12
CA ARG A 634 39.23 -11.06 -4.46
C ARG A 634 40.17 -11.94 -3.61
N GLY A 635 40.10 -13.26 -3.73
CA GLY A 635 40.98 -14.19 -3.02
C GLY A 635 40.64 -14.43 -1.55
N ALA A 636 39.43 -14.08 -1.10
CA ALA A 636 38.97 -14.29 0.27
C ALA A 636 37.64 -15.05 0.33
N GLN A 637 37.51 -16.02 1.24
CA GLN A 637 36.26 -16.75 1.43
C GLN A 637 35.46 -16.13 2.59
N LEU A 638 34.67 -15.10 2.28
CA LEU A 638 33.89 -14.35 3.27
C LEU A 638 32.38 -14.48 2.96
N PRO A 639 31.74 -15.59 3.36
CA PRO A 639 30.32 -15.81 3.12
C PRO A 639 29.41 -15.11 4.15
N LEU A 640 28.16 -14.85 3.77
CA LEU A 640 27.11 -14.33 4.65
C LEU A 640 26.36 -15.48 5.35
N ASP A 641 27.05 -16.19 6.25
CA ASP A 641 26.54 -17.44 6.85
C ASP A 641 25.55 -17.24 8.00
N HIS A 642 25.67 -16.11 8.71
CA HIS A 642 24.96 -15.88 9.97
C HIS A 642 23.94 -14.76 9.83
N TRP A 643 22.73 -15.14 9.42
CA TRP A 643 21.57 -14.24 9.37
C TRP A 643 20.89 -14.17 10.73
N ASN A 644 20.94 -12.98 11.34
CA ASN A 644 20.34 -12.66 12.62
C ASN A 644 19.25 -11.60 12.42
N PRO A 645 18.32 -11.42 13.39
CA PRO A 645 17.42 -10.27 13.39
C PRO A 645 18.21 -8.97 13.18
N GLY A 646 17.80 -8.20 12.18
CA GLY A 646 18.47 -6.96 11.78
C GLY A 646 18.12 -5.78 12.68
N PRO A 647 18.72 -4.60 12.46
CA PRO A 647 18.53 -3.42 13.30
C PRO A 647 17.12 -2.79 13.20
N HIS A 648 16.33 -3.19 12.21
CA HIS A 648 14.97 -2.70 12.02
C HIS A 648 13.94 -3.60 12.70
N ARG A 649 12.72 -3.07 12.86
CA ARG A 649 11.58 -3.74 13.51
C ARG A 649 11.34 -5.12 12.90
N ASN A 650 11.15 -6.11 13.77
CA ASN A 650 10.89 -7.49 13.40
C ASN A 650 9.66 -7.99 14.20
N ALA A 651 8.45 -7.72 13.69
CA ALA A 651 7.17 -7.95 14.39
C ALA A 651 6.13 -8.62 13.48
N ILE A 652 4.91 -8.89 13.95
CA ILE A 652 3.88 -9.62 13.16
C ILE A 652 3.64 -9.04 11.74
N ASP A 653 3.89 -7.75 11.55
CA ASP A 653 3.73 -6.97 10.32
C ASP A 653 5.06 -6.62 9.62
N SER A 654 6.22 -7.10 10.11
CA SER A 654 7.53 -6.63 9.66
C SER A 654 8.64 -7.67 9.78
N ILE A 655 9.49 -7.76 8.75
CA ILE A 655 10.68 -8.62 8.70
C ILE A 655 11.93 -7.73 8.69
N SER A 656 12.94 -8.13 9.44
CA SER A 656 14.28 -7.53 9.42
C SER A 656 15.31 -8.60 9.76
N TYR A 657 16.15 -8.97 8.79
CA TYR A 657 17.30 -9.85 8.99
C TYR A 657 18.53 -9.28 8.31
N SER A 658 19.69 -9.45 8.94
CA SER A 658 20.98 -9.06 8.37
C SER A 658 22.07 -10.06 8.70
N ALA A 659 23.04 -10.17 7.79
CA ALA A 659 24.29 -10.87 7.98
C ALA A 659 25.43 -9.89 7.72
N THR A 660 26.41 -9.86 8.61
CA THR A 660 27.54 -8.91 8.55
C THR A 660 28.86 -9.66 8.58
N ILE A 661 29.74 -9.31 7.64
CA ILE A 661 31.16 -9.69 7.66
C ILE A 661 31.90 -8.61 8.42
N ALA A 662 32.61 -9.01 9.46
CA ALA A 662 33.37 -8.11 10.32
C ALA A 662 34.82 -8.59 10.44
N THR A 663 35.73 -7.66 10.71
CA THR A 663 37.12 -7.91 11.08
C THR A 663 37.22 -8.51 12.49
N SER A 664 38.38 -9.08 12.83
CA SER A 664 38.62 -9.69 14.15
C SER A 664 38.49 -8.69 15.32
N ASP A 665 38.66 -7.39 15.05
CA ASP A 665 38.45 -6.29 16.00
C ASP A 665 36.98 -5.82 16.08
N GLY A 666 36.07 -6.47 15.34
CA GLY A 666 34.63 -6.19 15.36
C GLY A 666 34.16 -5.06 14.44
N ARG A 667 35.04 -4.42 13.64
CA ARG A 667 34.61 -3.43 12.65
C ARG A 667 33.84 -4.11 11.51
N GLN A 668 32.69 -3.54 11.17
CA GLN A 668 31.84 -4.08 10.12
C GLN A 668 32.41 -3.69 8.75
N ALA A 669 32.56 -4.66 7.85
CA ALA A 669 33.08 -4.45 6.50
C ALA A 669 31.95 -4.43 5.48
N LEU A 670 31.17 -5.52 5.43
CA LEU A 670 30.08 -5.73 4.48
C LEU A 670 28.85 -6.25 5.21
N THR A 671 27.67 -5.75 4.86
CA THR A 671 26.41 -6.24 5.40
C THR A 671 25.41 -6.51 4.28
N GLY A 672 24.87 -7.73 4.25
CA GLY A 672 23.66 -8.05 3.50
C GLY A 672 22.45 -7.95 4.42
N ALA A 673 21.40 -7.25 3.98
CA ALA A 673 20.18 -7.08 4.78
C ALA A 673 18.93 -7.30 3.93
N VAL A 674 17.88 -7.81 4.58
CA VAL A 674 16.56 -7.98 4.01
C VAL A 674 15.48 -7.47 4.95
N MET A 675 14.52 -6.75 4.39
CA MET A 675 13.44 -6.13 5.16
C MET A 675 12.12 -6.29 4.42
N ALA A 676 11.04 -6.50 5.17
CA ALA A 676 9.68 -6.40 4.63
C ALA A 676 8.76 -5.68 5.61
N SER A 677 7.76 -4.98 5.10
CA SER A 677 6.67 -4.41 5.89
C SER A 677 5.36 -4.76 5.21
N LEU A 678 4.44 -5.31 5.99
CA LEU A 678 3.04 -5.39 5.62
C LEU A 678 2.41 -3.99 5.75
N PRO A 679 1.26 -3.74 5.12
CA PRO A 679 0.57 -2.48 5.28
C PRO A 679 0.15 -2.27 6.73
N ASN A 680 0.46 -1.09 7.25
CA ASN A 680 0.22 -0.71 8.64
C ASN A 680 -0.84 0.40 8.78
N ALA A 681 -1.48 0.76 7.66
CA ALA A 681 -2.56 1.75 7.62
C ALA A 681 -3.78 1.12 6.95
N PRO A 682 -5.01 1.39 7.46
CA PRO A 682 -6.24 0.76 6.99
C PRO A 682 -6.59 1.03 5.50
N GLN A 683 -5.89 1.96 4.84
CA GLN A 683 -6.07 2.30 3.43
C GLN A 683 -4.86 1.93 2.54
N SER A 684 -3.82 1.31 3.12
CA SER A 684 -2.66 0.87 2.35
C SER A 684 -2.79 -0.61 2.06
N SER A 685 -2.68 -1.01 0.80
CA SER A 685 -2.60 -2.41 0.38
C SER A 685 -1.18 -2.82 -0.05
N GLU A 686 -0.22 -1.90 0.10
CA GLU A 686 1.16 -2.06 -0.36
C GLU A 686 2.03 -2.81 0.66
N THR A 687 2.39 -4.06 0.34
CA THR A 687 3.51 -4.74 0.99
C THR A 687 4.80 -4.22 0.39
N VAL A 688 5.75 -3.83 1.24
CA VAL A 688 7.06 -3.32 0.81
C VAL A 688 8.13 -4.31 1.18
N THR A 689 8.97 -4.70 0.23
CA THR A 689 10.14 -5.55 0.48
C THR A 689 11.41 -4.83 0.04
N CYS A 690 12.52 -5.14 0.70
CA CYS A 690 13.81 -4.56 0.41
C CYS A 690 14.90 -5.61 0.61
N ALA A 691 15.85 -5.65 -0.31
CA ALA A 691 17.11 -6.36 -0.13
C ALA A 691 18.26 -5.41 -0.49
N GLU A 692 19.31 -5.44 0.31
CA GLU A 692 20.46 -4.56 0.11
C GLU A 692 21.78 -5.22 0.49
N VAL A 693 22.84 -4.72 -0.12
CA VAL A 693 24.23 -4.96 0.25
C VAL A 693 24.87 -3.62 0.52
N THR A 694 25.56 -3.52 1.64
CA THR A 694 26.22 -2.29 2.08
C THR A 694 27.70 -2.54 2.34
N ILE A 695 28.55 -1.60 1.92
CA ILE A 695 29.93 -1.50 2.38
C ILE A 695 29.91 -0.55 3.56
N GLN A 696 30.16 -1.08 4.76
CA GLN A 696 30.15 -0.31 6.00
C GLN A 696 31.44 0.50 6.14
N ASP A 697 32.59 -0.14 5.91
CA ASP A 697 33.91 0.50 5.94
C ASP A 697 34.84 -0.18 4.93
N THR A 698 35.27 0.56 3.90
CA THR A 698 36.23 0.07 2.89
C THR A 698 37.58 -0.30 3.49
N ALA A 699 38.03 0.36 4.57
CA ALA A 699 39.29 0.03 5.21
C ALA A 699 39.20 -1.28 6.01
N ALA A 700 38.07 -1.50 6.69
CA ALA A 700 37.77 -2.80 7.32
C ALA A 700 37.69 -3.90 6.26
N TRP A 701 37.01 -3.63 5.14
CA TRP A 701 36.93 -4.61 4.05
C TRP A 701 38.30 -4.92 3.44
N ALA A 702 39.12 -3.91 3.15
CA ALA A 702 40.47 -4.10 2.62
C ALA A 702 41.35 -4.96 3.56
N SER A 703 41.19 -4.83 4.88
CA SER A 703 41.95 -5.62 5.85
C SER A 703 41.57 -7.11 5.90
N LEU A 704 40.40 -7.46 5.35
CA LEU A 704 39.95 -8.86 5.21
C LEU A 704 40.39 -9.50 3.89
N LEU A 705 40.96 -8.72 2.98
CA LEU A 705 41.38 -9.16 1.65
C LEU A 705 42.90 -9.32 1.57
N PRO A 706 43.42 -10.10 0.59
CA PRO A 706 44.84 -10.13 0.28
C PRO A 706 45.38 -8.72 0.02
N SER A 707 46.61 -8.45 0.47
CA SER A 707 47.22 -7.13 0.34
C SER A 707 47.26 -6.64 -1.11
N GLY A 708 46.88 -5.39 -1.34
CA GLY A 708 46.85 -4.78 -2.69
C GLY A 708 45.56 -5.01 -3.47
N THR A 709 44.59 -5.76 -2.92
CA THR A 709 43.30 -5.98 -3.57
C THR A 709 42.41 -4.74 -3.49
N SER A 710 41.78 -4.36 -4.62
CA SER A 710 40.87 -3.22 -4.68
C SER A 710 39.51 -3.51 -4.01
N THR A 711 39.02 -2.53 -3.27
CA THR A 711 37.66 -2.49 -2.69
C THR A 711 36.67 -1.71 -3.57
N THR A 712 37.11 -1.16 -4.69
CA THR A 712 36.22 -0.55 -5.69
C THR A 712 35.42 -1.64 -6.40
N LEU A 713 34.12 -1.42 -6.58
CA LEU A 713 33.24 -2.35 -7.29
C LEU A 713 33.21 -2.02 -8.79
N THR A 714 33.27 -3.03 -9.65
CA THR A 714 33.03 -2.87 -11.08
C THR A 714 31.53 -2.75 -11.37
N LEU A 715 31.15 -2.17 -12.52
CA LEU A 715 29.75 -2.10 -12.95
C LEU A 715 29.09 -3.48 -13.06
N LYS A 716 29.84 -4.51 -13.47
CA LYS A 716 29.36 -5.90 -13.55
C LYS A 716 29.06 -6.51 -12.18
N GLU A 717 29.85 -6.15 -11.17
CA GLU A 717 29.59 -6.54 -9.78
C GLU A 717 28.36 -5.82 -9.23
N VAL A 718 28.20 -4.53 -9.54
CA VAL A 718 26.99 -3.77 -9.18
C VAL A 718 25.74 -4.36 -9.83
N GLU A 719 25.78 -4.71 -11.12
CA GLU A 719 24.70 -5.41 -11.81
C GLU A 719 24.36 -6.73 -11.09
N SER A 720 25.37 -7.54 -10.77
CA SER A 720 25.19 -8.84 -10.11
C SER A 720 24.55 -8.69 -8.73
N LEU A 721 24.98 -7.70 -7.95
CA LEU A 721 24.43 -7.40 -6.63
C LEU A 721 22.98 -6.91 -6.72
N LEU A 722 22.67 -6.00 -7.65
CA LEU A 722 21.31 -5.53 -7.88
C LEU A 722 20.39 -6.65 -8.39
N GLN A 723 20.89 -7.54 -9.25
CA GLN A 723 20.12 -8.69 -9.72
C GLN A 723 19.78 -9.65 -8.57
N ALA A 724 20.75 -9.92 -7.69
CA ALA A 724 20.55 -10.77 -6.53
C ALA A 724 19.63 -10.13 -5.48
N ALA A 725 19.74 -8.82 -5.28
CA ALA A 725 18.85 -8.04 -4.41
C ALA A 725 17.43 -8.01 -4.97
N TRP A 726 17.24 -7.75 -6.27
CA TRP A 726 15.93 -7.80 -6.92
C TRP A 726 15.30 -9.18 -6.74
N LEU A 727 16.00 -10.26 -7.07
CA LEU A 727 15.45 -11.62 -6.93
C LEU A 727 15.00 -11.89 -5.49
N THR A 728 15.81 -11.50 -4.50
CA THR A 728 15.47 -11.66 -3.09
C THR A 728 14.25 -10.83 -2.70
N ALA A 729 14.19 -9.56 -3.11
CA ALA A 729 13.09 -8.66 -2.79
C ALA A 729 11.77 -9.02 -3.50
N ALA A 730 11.83 -9.51 -4.73
CA ALA A 730 10.64 -9.81 -5.54
C ALA A 730 10.10 -11.24 -5.37
N ASN A 731 10.94 -12.21 -5.00
CA ASN A 731 10.54 -13.62 -4.94
C ASN A 731 10.64 -14.21 -3.53
N VAL A 732 11.78 -14.02 -2.85
CA VAL A 732 12.03 -14.66 -1.55
C VAL A 732 11.23 -13.99 -0.44
N LEU A 733 11.28 -12.65 -0.34
CA LEU A 733 10.59 -11.91 0.70
C LEU A 733 9.05 -11.96 0.57
N PRO A 734 8.45 -11.83 -0.62
CA PRO A 734 7.00 -11.90 -0.74
C PRO A 734 6.45 -13.27 -0.36
N ALA A 735 7.13 -14.36 -0.73
CA ALA A 735 6.77 -15.72 -0.30
C ALA A 735 6.84 -15.91 1.23
N ALA A 736 7.69 -15.15 1.92
CA ALA A 736 7.72 -15.12 3.39
C ALA A 736 6.56 -14.31 4.00
N THR A 737 5.90 -13.44 3.23
CA THR A 737 4.78 -12.62 3.71
C THR A 737 3.40 -13.22 3.41
N CYS A 738 3.23 -13.87 2.25
CA CYS A 738 1.94 -14.41 1.81
C CYS A 738 2.12 -15.55 0.81
N ASP A 739 1.03 -16.24 0.46
CA ASP A 739 1.00 -17.08 -0.75
C ASP A 739 0.76 -16.18 -1.97
N ILE A 740 1.83 -15.93 -2.71
CA ILE A 740 1.85 -15.08 -3.90
C ILE A 740 1.01 -15.60 -5.05
N THR A 741 0.70 -16.91 -5.08
CA THR A 741 -0.03 -17.53 -6.20
C THR A 741 -1.53 -17.25 -6.16
N ALA A 742 -2.04 -16.99 -4.97
CA ALA A 742 -3.45 -16.69 -4.69
C ALA A 742 -3.76 -15.19 -4.68
N LYS A 743 -2.77 -14.31 -4.89
CA LYS A 743 -2.93 -12.85 -4.81
C LYS A 743 -3.12 -12.21 -6.18
N GLN A 744 -3.89 -11.13 -6.21
CA GLN A 744 -4.01 -10.25 -7.38
C GLN A 744 -3.41 -8.87 -7.08
N TRP A 745 -3.19 -8.09 -8.13
CA TRP A 745 -2.72 -6.71 -7.99
C TRP A 745 -3.89 -5.78 -7.63
N ALA A 746 -3.62 -4.81 -6.77
CA ALA A 746 -4.49 -3.67 -6.46
C ALA A 746 -3.90 -2.34 -6.98
N GLY A 747 -2.88 -2.41 -7.83
CA GLY A 747 -2.13 -1.28 -8.34
C GLY A 747 -0.93 -1.74 -9.17
N ALA A 748 -0.16 -0.79 -9.69
CA ALA A 748 1.06 -1.11 -10.43
C ALA A 748 2.23 -1.43 -9.48
N PRO A 749 2.79 -2.65 -9.49
CA PRO A 749 4.00 -2.94 -8.73
C PRO A 749 5.18 -2.13 -9.25
N THR A 750 6.07 -1.77 -8.34
CA THR A 750 7.26 -0.97 -8.65
C THR A 750 8.52 -1.57 -8.04
N ILE A 751 9.63 -1.45 -8.76
CA ILE A 751 10.96 -1.87 -8.33
C ILE A 751 11.88 -0.65 -8.41
N GLU A 752 12.40 -0.21 -7.27
CA GLU A 752 13.37 0.88 -7.21
C GLU A 752 14.78 0.30 -7.03
N LEU A 753 15.65 0.63 -7.97
CA LEU A 753 17.09 0.34 -7.89
C LEU A 753 17.79 1.61 -7.40
N ARG A 754 18.67 1.49 -6.40
CA ARG A 754 19.41 2.64 -5.88
C ARG A 754 20.84 2.30 -5.51
N LEU A 755 21.73 3.24 -5.85
CA LEU A 755 23.13 3.29 -5.46
C LEU A 755 23.35 4.59 -4.68
N SER A 756 23.88 4.52 -3.46
CA SER A 756 24.19 5.70 -2.67
C SER A 756 25.54 5.59 -1.97
N ALA A 757 26.35 6.63 -2.15
CA ALA A 757 27.54 6.90 -1.36
C ALA A 757 27.11 7.70 -0.13
N GLU A 758 27.21 7.05 1.03
CA GLU A 758 26.69 7.54 2.31
C GLU A 758 27.86 7.86 3.27
N GLY A 759 27.55 8.51 4.37
CA GLY A 759 28.56 8.85 5.36
C GLY A 759 28.02 9.68 6.52
N PRO A 760 28.89 10.01 7.49
CA PRO A 760 28.55 10.86 8.62
C PRO A 760 27.93 12.19 8.15
N HIS A 761 26.88 12.64 8.84
CA HIS A 761 26.13 13.84 8.44
C HIS A 761 26.95 15.14 8.54
N ASP A 762 28.08 15.11 9.25
CA ASP A 762 29.02 16.21 9.43
C ASP A 762 30.09 16.30 8.33
N ARG A 763 30.13 15.35 7.38
CA ARG A 763 31.11 15.31 6.29
C ARG A 763 30.43 15.37 4.91
N PRO A 764 31.10 15.94 3.89
CA PRO A 764 30.63 15.84 2.51
C PRO A 764 30.48 14.38 2.10
N ARG A 765 29.38 14.03 1.43
CA ARG A 765 29.20 12.68 0.89
C ARG A 765 30.27 12.41 -0.17
N PRO A 766 30.86 11.20 -0.19
CA PRO A 766 31.80 10.83 -1.23
C PRO A 766 31.12 10.72 -2.59
N ASP A 767 31.91 10.86 -3.65
CA ASP A 767 31.45 10.59 -5.02
C ASP A 767 31.34 9.06 -5.20
N LEU A 768 30.29 8.58 -5.86
CA LEU A 768 30.13 7.16 -6.19
C LEU A 768 31.34 6.64 -6.98
N ALA A 769 31.98 7.49 -7.78
CA ALA A 769 33.19 7.13 -8.53
C ALA A 769 34.39 6.72 -7.64
N THR A 770 34.37 7.01 -6.33
CA THR A 770 35.42 6.53 -5.40
C THR A 770 35.18 5.11 -4.91
N LEU A 771 33.95 4.60 -5.03
CA LEU A 771 33.50 3.30 -4.51
C LEU A 771 33.11 2.33 -5.63
N ILE A 772 32.71 2.85 -6.78
CA ILE A 772 32.35 2.11 -7.99
C ILE A 772 33.23 2.62 -9.13
N ASP A 773 33.80 1.69 -9.91
CA ASP A 773 34.54 2.01 -11.11
C ASP A 773 33.57 2.43 -12.22
N LEU A 774 33.48 3.75 -12.41
CA LEU A 774 32.67 4.41 -13.43
C LEU A 774 33.54 4.92 -14.60
N SER A 775 34.82 4.56 -14.65
CA SER A 775 35.76 5.10 -15.64
C SER A 775 35.41 4.74 -17.08
N THR A 776 34.70 3.64 -17.29
CA THR A 776 34.27 3.13 -18.60
C THR A 776 33.06 3.87 -19.18
N LEU A 777 32.40 4.74 -18.40
CA LEU A 777 31.17 5.43 -18.79
C LEU A 777 31.38 6.75 -19.55
N GLY A 778 32.63 7.16 -19.73
CA GLY A 778 32.96 8.45 -20.33
C GLY A 778 32.77 9.63 -19.37
N PRO A 779 32.86 10.87 -19.89
CA PRO A 779 32.74 12.08 -19.07
C PRO A 779 31.31 12.24 -18.53
N THR A 780 31.20 12.78 -17.32
CA THR A 780 29.93 13.19 -16.70
C THR A 780 29.92 14.68 -16.40
N ASP A 781 28.78 15.33 -16.58
CA ASP A 781 28.55 16.71 -16.18
C ASP A 781 28.12 16.83 -14.69
N ARG A 782 27.98 15.70 -14.00
CA ARG A 782 27.59 15.61 -12.59
C ARG A 782 28.74 15.04 -11.76
N SER A 783 29.48 15.93 -11.09
CA SER A 783 30.41 15.56 -10.02
C SER A 783 30.38 16.65 -8.92
N PRO A 784 30.30 16.28 -7.63
CA PRO A 784 30.24 14.91 -7.12
C PRO A 784 28.86 14.25 -7.34
N LEU A 785 28.86 12.96 -7.70
CA LEU A 785 27.64 12.17 -7.84
C LEU A 785 27.52 11.18 -6.66
N CYS A 786 26.81 11.56 -5.61
CA CYS A 786 26.68 10.75 -4.41
C CYS A 786 25.53 9.73 -4.44
N GLU A 787 24.59 9.84 -5.38
CA GLU A 787 23.48 8.89 -5.49
C GLU A 787 22.96 8.76 -6.92
N MET A 788 22.44 7.57 -7.24
CA MET A 788 21.71 7.28 -8.46
C MET A 788 20.54 6.37 -8.14
N ALA A 789 19.39 6.60 -8.77
CA ALA A 789 18.21 5.75 -8.60
C ALA A 789 17.37 5.69 -9.88
N VAL A 790 16.68 4.57 -10.08
CA VAL A 790 15.70 4.39 -11.15
C VAL A 790 14.55 3.55 -10.63
N THR A 791 13.34 3.94 -11.01
CA THR A 791 12.10 3.22 -10.69
C THR A 791 11.60 2.50 -11.93
N ILE A 792 11.31 1.22 -11.77
CA ILE A 792 10.81 0.32 -12.81
C ILE A 792 9.36 -0.02 -12.43
N THR A 793 8.43 0.29 -13.31
CA THR A 793 7.05 -0.19 -13.22
C THR A 793 6.94 -1.43 -14.10
N ALA A 794 6.87 -2.61 -13.49
CA ALA A 794 6.81 -3.89 -14.18
C ALA A 794 6.29 -4.97 -13.21
N SER A 795 5.85 -6.11 -13.73
CA SER A 795 5.67 -7.29 -12.88
C SER A 795 7.00 -7.58 -12.16
N PRO A 796 7.00 -7.77 -10.83
CA PRO A 796 8.23 -8.06 -10.09
C PRO A 796 8.69 -9.52 -10.31
N MET A 797 7.77 -10.39 -10.71
CA MET A 797 7.95 -11.83 -10.89
C MET A 797 8.29 -12.19 -12.35
N LEU A 798 9.28 -11.50 -12.90
CA LEU A 798 9.79 -11.81 -14.24
C LEU A 798 10.62 -13.09 -14.26
N GLU A 799 10.65 -13.74 -15.41
CA GLU A 799 11.59 -14.82 -15.67
C GLU A 799 13.03 -14.32 -15.58
N LYS A 800 13.97 -15.23 -15.33
CA LYS A 800 15.37 -14.86 -15.05
C LYS A 800 15.97 -13.98 -16.15
N THR A 801 15.79 -14.36 -17.41
CA THR A 801 16.35 -13.67 -18.58
C THR A 801 15.69 -12.30 -18.80
N GLU A 802 14.36 -12.23 -18.66
CA GLU A 802 13.60 -10.98 -18.79
C GLU A 802 13.99 -9.98 -17.71
N ARG A 803 14.11 -10.44 -16.46
CA ARG A 803 14.58 -9.61 -15.34
C ARG A 803 15.97 -9.04 -15.62
N GLN A 804 16.89 -9.86 -16.14
CA GLN A 804 18.26 -9.44 -16.43
C GLN A 804 18.29 -8.37 -17.53
N LEU A 805 17.55 -8.59 -18.63
CA LEU A 805 17.45 -7.62 -19.71
C LEU A 805 16.84 -6.29 -19.23
N LEU A 806 15.78 -6.36 -18.43
CA LEU A 806 15.13 -5.17 -17.88
C LEU A 806 16.04 -4.44 -16.88
N LEU A 807 16.79 -5.16 -16.06
CA LEU A 807 17.78 -4.57 -15.15
C LEU A 807 18.84 -3.79 -15.92
N ARG A 808 19.42 -4.35 -16.99
CA ARG A 808 20.42 -3.66 -17.82
C ARG A 808 19.87 -2.39 -18.44
N ARG A 809 18.67 -2.47 -19.03
CA ARG A 809 17.95 -1.30 -19.56
C ARG A 809 17.73 -0.21 -18.51
N ALA A 810 17.34 -0.62 -17.30
CA ALA A 810 17.15 0.31 -16.19
C ALA A 810 18.48 0.93 -15.72
N LEU A 811 19.56 0.16 -15.66
CA LEU A 811 20.90 0.65 -15.32
C LEU A 811 21.39 1.68 -16.35
N VAL A 812 21.29 1.38 -17.63
CA VAL A 812 21.63 2.34 -18.70
C VAL A 812 20.81 3.62 -18.56
N ARG A 813 19.49 3.49 -18.36
CA ARG A 813 18.61 4.65 -18.14
C ARG A 813 18.99 5.46 -16.90
N MET A 814 19.38 4.77 -15.82
CA MET A 814 19.87 5.40 -14.59
C MET A 814 21.16 6.18 -14.86
N LEU A 815 22.17 5.56 -15.48
CA LEU A 815 23.44 6.21 -15.81
C LEU A 815 23.22 7.48 -16.68
N GLN A 816 22.42 7.36 -17.74
CA GLN A 816 22.06 8.48 -18.61
C GLN A 816 21.32 9.60 -17.86
N GLY A 817 20.38 9.25 -16.98
CA GLY A 817 19.64 10.20 -16.16
C GLY A 817 20.51 10.98 -15.17
N PHE A 818 21.67 10.44 -14.83
CA PHE A 818 22.61 10.96 -13.85
C PHE A 818 23.95 11.47 -14.44
N GLY A 819 23.99 11.74 -15.75
CA GLY A 819 25.07 12.50 -16.39
C GLY A 819 25.99 11.70 -17.32
N TYR A 820 25.87 10.37 -17.36
CA TYR A 820 26.63 9.50 -18.26
C TYR A 820 25.82 9.23 -19.55
N VAL A 821 25.75 10.25 -20.42
CA VAL A 821 24.86 10.24 -21.59
C VAL A 821 25.24 9.16 -22.63
N GLU A 822 26.51 8.79 -22.69
CA GLU A 822 27.05 7.79 -23.62
C GLU A 822 26.92 6.34 -23.11
N ALA A 823 26.33 6.12 -21.93
CA ALA A 823 26.14 4.78 -21.40
C ALA A 823 25.19 3.96 -22.28
N ASP A 824 25.58 2.71 -22.56
CA ASP A 824 24.84 1.74 -23.38
C ASP A 824 24.91 0.30 -22.80
N GLU A 825 24.04 -0.60 -23.26
CA GLU A 825 23.89 -1.97 -22.75
C GLU A 825 25.14 -2.83 -22.93
N HIS A 826 25.97 -2.54 -23.95
CA HIS A 826 27.24 -3.23 -24.20
C HIS A 826 28.25 -3.12 -23.05
N LEU A 827 28.07 -2.17 -22.14
CA LEU A 827 28.90 -2.01 -20.94
C LEU A 827 28.71 -3.14 -19.92
N PHE A 828 27.65 -3.95 -20.08
CA PHE A 828 27.26 -5.03 -19.16
C PHE A 828 27.41 -6.43 -19.79
N THR A 829 27.90 -6.54 -21.03
CA THR A 829 28.11 -7.81 -21.73
C THR A 829 29.46 -8.45 -21.45
#